data_AF-A0A0C3P6I4-F1
#
_entry.id   AF-A0A0C3P6I4-F1
#
_cell.length_a   1.000
_cell.length_b   1.000
_cell.length_c   1.000
_cell.angle_alpha   90.00
_cell.angle_beta   90.00
_cell.angle_gamma   90.00
#
_symmetry.space_group_name_H-M   'P 1'
#
loop_
_entity.id
_entity.type
_entity.pdbx_description
1 polymer ?
#
loop_
_entity_poly.entity_id
_entity_poly.type
_entity_poly.pdbx_seq_one_letter_code
_entity_poly.pdbx_strand_id
1 'polypeptide(L)'
;MFPPATEYDIPTPGHQELGDVDGDGDDSDSSGRERESLGLESKRGQYLSDDAPPPLSAERSSDDWSPFRNRLEFELADFLFRQAEMPAKKIDTLLEIWAASLLALRGEPLFANQKDLYRVIDSTSVGEVKWESFVVRYADNGRDGQGSNTAPWMLDSYDVESTTYHTGNMILQTIKGAGRISCQEPGHGMRQIISEDPTMAGATLIPIILGSDKTTVSVATGQTNYYPLYLSIGNSYWVPGNAKEEHAGSSAFRNFKRQLFHSSLTRILSAYIADYKEQVLLSCIVRNWCPKCLAHRESLDDDMLRHCREHADAVIKEFDFRKLWDTYGIVGDIVPFTNDFPRADIYGMLSPDILHQLIKGGFKDHLVDWVEHYLIHVHGKTQAEKVLDEIDQRIAAVAPYTGLQRFPQGRHFKQWTSDDSKGLMKVYIAAIEGYVPQYVVFTFRAFLEFCYLVRRNVITQQMLVEIDDALRCFHLYREVFWNAGVVDTFSLPRQHAMKHYYHLICQFGAPNGLCSSITESKHIKAVKQPYRRTNRFQALGQMLLINQRLDKLIAACADFKERGMLNEPLLSHALGALGQRSSDTDDLCDQVGESRDMADEIEEQAGSYEEELSDAVDAPRSVEAHVSLARTHQCKRARTVGALAAELCLPQLPNILCCFFYSQLFPTDDLDDIALDECPPYDGSVRVYNSACSTFFAPSDLCGLYGMHHEHIHSCPMWRNEGPCFNCVFVVTNPEAEGMRGLDIAHILCFFLFKYQGTLYLCAVVRWFDHMGDGPDVATGMWIVCPSYNACNIPHIAIIHIDTIYRAAHLIPIYAAHNINTRDIKPHDSYDTFNSFYVNKFADHHAFEIAF
;
A
#
# COMPACT_ATOMS: atom_id res chain seq x y z
N MET A 1 17.28 49.16 10.78
CA MET A 1 17.76 50.19 9.83
C MET A 1 19.03 49.66 9.19
N PHE A 2 18.90 49.01 8.04
CA PHE A 2 19.97 48.48 7.19
C PHE A 2 19.56 48.78 5.72
N PRO A 3 20.51 48.89 4.77
CA PRO A 3 20.24 49.47 3.45
C PRO A 3 19.54 48.49 2.47
N PRO A 4 18.79 49.02 1.49
CA PRO A 4 18.28 48.21 0.37
C PRO A 4 19.40 47.87 -0.63
N ALA A 5 19.30 46.71 -1.26
CA ALA A 5 20.11 46.33 -2.42
C ALA A 5 19.44 46.79 -3.73
N THR A 6 20.24 47.01 -4.76
CA THR A 6 19.82 47.63 -6.03
C THR A 6 19.22 46.65 -7.03
N GLU A 7 18.27 47.13 -7.83
CA GLU A 7 17.76 46.48 -9.03
C GLU A 7 18.87 46.24 -10.07
N TYR A 8 18.67 45.25 -10.94
CA TYR A 8 19.45 45.02 -12.17
C TYR A 8 18.49 44.67 -13.31
N ASP A 9 18.57 45.42 -14.41
CA ASP A 9 17.70 45.25 -15.58
C ASP A 9 17.92 43.92 -16.31
N ILE A 10 16.82 43.32 -16.79
CA ILE A 10 16.82 42.18 -17.72
C ILE A 10 16.27 42.67 -19.06
N PRO A 11 17.06 42.69 -20.15
CA PRO A 11 16.61 43.19 -21.44
C PRO A 11 15.73 42.17 -22.18
N THR A 12 14.51 42.58 -22.54
CA THR A 12 13.56 41.77 -23.31
C THR A 12 13.94 41.68 -24.80
N PRO A 13 14.03 40.48 -25.40
CA PRO A 13 14.11 40.35 -26.86
C PRO A 13 12.78 40.78 -27.52
N GLY A 14 12.85 41.68 -28.50
CA GLY A 14 11.66 42.19 -29.20
C GLY A 14 11.18 41.26 -30.33
N HIS A 15 9.87 41.30 -30.62
CA HIS A 15 9.32 40.75 -31.85
C HIS A 15 9.85 41.50 -33.08
N GLN A 16 10.14 40.77 -34.16
CA GLN A 16 10.29 41.36 -35.48
C GLN A 16 9.80 40.38 -36.56
N GLU A 17 8.78 40.80 -37.31
CA GLU A 17 8.26 40.07 -38.47
C GLU A 17 9.02 40.42 -39.77
N LEU A 18 8.75 39.61 -40.82
CA LEU A 18 8.81 39.88 -42.27
C LEU A 18 9.83 39.05 -43.06
N GLY A 19 9.38 38.46 -44.18
CA GLY A 19 10.27 38.07 -45.28
C GLY A 19 9.89 36.83 -46.09
N ASP A 20 8.75 36.80 -46.78
CA ASP A 20 8.52 35.85 -47.88
C ASP A 20 9.39 36.23 -49.09
N VAL A 21 10.11 35.26 -49.68
CA VAL A 21 10.79 35.40 -50.98
C VAL A 21 10.80 34.04 -51.70
N ASP A 22 10.05 33.92 -52.80
CA ASP A 22 10.14 32.80 -53.75
C ASP A 22 11.40 32.86 -54.61
N GLY A 23 11.88 31.71 -55.11
CA GLY A 23 12.99 31.63 -56.05
C GLY A 23 13.25 30.23 -56.61
N ASP A 24 12.72 29.94 -57.80
CA ASP A 24 13.00 28.72 -58.57
C ASP A 24 14.47 28.61 -59.03
N GLY A 25 14.96 27.38 -59.21
CA GLY A 25 16.27 27.11 -59.78
C GLY A 25 16.58 25.62 -59.97
N ASP A 26 16.29 25.10 -61.17
CA ASP A 26 16.83 23.82 -61.66
C ASP A 26 18.38 23.84 -61.70
N ASP A 27 19.04 22.73 -61.37
CA ASP A 27 19.33 21.68 -62.38
C ASP A 27 19.88 20.40 -61.70
N SER A 28 20.12 19.39 -62.53
CA SER A 28 20.40 18.00 -62.25
C SER A 28 21.89 17.64 -62.17
N ASP A 29 22.21 16.66 -61.32
CA ASP A 29 23.04 15.51 -61.75
C ASP A 29 22.67 14.26 -60.94
N SER A 30 22.93 13.07 -61.49
CA SER A 30 22.47 11.79 -60.97
C SER A 30 23.59 10.76 -60.88
N SER A 31 23.82 10.21 -59.68
CA SER A 31 24.56 8.95 -59.52
C SER A 31 23.93 8.12 -58.41
N GLY A 32 23.29 7.02 -58.80
CA GLY A 32 22.52 6.18 -57.89
C GLY A 32 23.38 5.21 -57.08
N ARG A 33 22.95 4.95 -55.85
CA ARG A 33 23.08 3.64 -55.19
C ARG A 33 21.72 3.24 -54.64
N GLU A 34 21.44 1.94 -54.67
CA GLU A 34 20.11 1.41 -54.42
C GLU A 34 19.67 1.56 -52.95
N ARG A 35 18.36 1.73 -52.73
CA ARG A 35 17.75 1.57 -51.41
C ARG A 35 17.71 0.07 -51.09
N GLU A 36 18.76 -0.46 -50.46
CA GLU A 36 18.67 -1.76 -49.80
C GLU A 36 17.81 -1.63 -48.52
N SER A 37 16.64 -2.26 -48.52
CA SER A 37 15.69 -2.28 -47.41
C SER A 37 16.19 -3.18 -46.27
N LEU A 38 16.44 -2.61 -45.09
CA LEU A 38 16.98 -3.30 -43.92
C LEU A 38 15.87 -3.87 -43.02
N GLY A 39 15.37 -5.04 -43.39
CA GLY A 39 14.27 -5.71 -42.69
C GLY A 39 14.59 -6.31 -41.31
N LEU A 40 13.61 -7.00 -40.72
CA LEU A 40 13.61 -7.54 -39.34
C LEU A 40 13.77 -9.07 -39.31
N GLU A 41 14.80 -9.65 -38.70
CA GLU A 41 15.01 -11.11 -38.82
C GLU A 41 14.00 -12.01 -38.07
N SER A 42 13.43 -12.96 -38.82
CA SER A 42 12.73 -14.14 -38.30
C SER A 42 13.67 -15.08 -37.52
N LYS A 43 13.10 -15.99 -36.69
CA LYS A 43 13.80 -16.99 -35.84
C LYS A 43 14.71 -18.00 -36.58
N ARG A 44 15.00 -17.79 -37.87
CA ARG A 44 15.96 -18.56 -38.69
C ARG A 44 16.97 -17.68 -39.45
N GLY A 45 17.06 -16.37 -39.18
CA GLY A 45 17.98 -15.46 -39.88
C GLY A 45 17.50 -15.11 -41.28
N GLN A 46 16.30 -14.53 -41.38
CA GLN A 46 15.71 -14.02 -42.62
C GLN A 46 14.90 -12.76 -42.36
N TYR A 47 15.26 -11.65 -43.02
CA TYR A 47 14.65 -10.34 -42.89
C TYR A 47 13.15 -10.31 -43.33
N LEU A 48 12.31 -9.70 -42.50
CA LEU A 48 10.89 -9.35 -42.69
C LEU A 48 10.77 -7.89 -43.16
N SER A 49 9.66 -7.51 -43.79
CA SER A 49 9.39 -6.15 -44.31
C SER A 49 9.32 -5.06 -43.24
N ASP A 50 9.60 -3.80 -43.62
CA ASP A 50 9.53 -2.63 -42.74
C ASP A 50 8.14 -2.41 -42.10
N ASP A 51 7.06 -2.75 -42.81
CA ASP A 51 5.66 -2.68 -42.31
C ASP A 51 5.24 -3.91 -41.46
N ALA A 52 6.17 -4.78 -41.07
CA ALA A 52 5.83 -5.95 -40.25
C ALA A 52 5.40 -5.51 -38.83
N PRO A 53 4.26 -5.97 -38.30
CA PRO A 53 3.90 -5.73 -36.91
C PRO A 53 4.95 -6.34 -35.96
N PRO A 54 5.05 -5.85 -34.71
CA PRO A 54 5.94 -6.44 -33.72
C PRO A 54 5.67 -7.95 -33.63
N PRO A 55 6.71 -8.80 -33.49
CA PRO A 55 6.56 -10.24 -33.63
C PRO A 55 5.64 -10.78 -32.54
N LEU A 56 4.40 -11.07 -32.94
CA LEU A 56 3.38 -11.67 -32.08
C LEU A 56 3.99 -12.89 -31.36
N SER A 57 3.72 -13.00 -30.06
CA SER A 57 3.92 -14.23 -29.30
C SER A 57 3.15 -15.34 -30.01
N ALA A 58 3.88 -16.14 -30.80
CA ALA A 58 3.34 -16.95 -31.90
C ALA A 58 1.98 -17.55 -31.56
N GLU A 59 0.93 -17.05 -32.24
CA GLU A 59 -0.46 -17.08 -31.77
C GLU A 59 -0.86 -18.47 -31.30
N ARG A 60 -0.87 -18.64 -29.97
CA ARG A 60 -1.43 -19.82 -29.33
C ARG A 60 -2.92 -19.83 -29.60
N SER A 61 -3.46 -20.97 -29.99
CA SER A 61 -4.90 -21.11 -30.21
C SER A 61 -5.68 -20.71 -28.96
N SER A 62 -6.91 -20.23 -29.15
CA SER A 62 -7.84 -19.89 -28.06
C SER A 62 -8.11 -21.04 -27.08
N ASP A 63 -7.80 -22.29 -27.46
CA ASP A 63 -7.89 -23.50 -26.62
C ASP A 63 -6.52 -24.10 -26.25
N ASP A 64 -5.40 -23.39 -26.42
CA ASP A 64 -4.08 -23.90 -26.02
C ASP A 64 -3.85 -23.80 -24.50
N TRP A 65 -4.17 -24.89 -23.80
CA TRP A 65 -3.95 -25.08 -22.37
C TRP A 65 -2.51 -25.50 -21.99
N SER A 66 -1.59 -25.63 -22.96
CA SER A 66 -0.25 -26.22 -22.76
C SER A 66 0.53 -25.59 -21.60
N PRO A 67 1.10 -26.40 -20.67
CA PRO A 67 1.30 -27.85 -20.76
C PRO A 67 0.13 -28.70 -20.25
N PHE A 68 -0.92 -28.10 -19.70
CA PHE A 68 -2.10 -28.81 -19.20
C PHE A 68 -2.94 -29.33 -20.38
N ARG A 69 -3.58 -30.50 -20.24
CA ARG A 69 -4.39 -31.07 -21.33
C ARG A 69 -5.69 -30.30 -21.60
N ASN A 70 -6.20 -29.55 -20.63
CA ASN A 70 -7.46 -28.80 -20.70
C ASN A 70 -7.65 -27.89 -19.46
N ARG A 71 -8.73 -27.10 -19.47
CA ARG A 71 -9.17 -26.22 -18.37
C ARG A 71 -9.27 -26.90 -17.00
N LEU A 72 -9.88 -28.10 -16.94
CA LEU A 72 -10.08 -28.82 -15.68
C LEU A 72 -8.75 -29.22 -15.04
N GLU A 73 -7.77 -29.61 -15.86
CA GLU A 73 -6.44 -29.98 -15.40
C GLU A 73 -5.66 -28.77 -14.85
N PHE A 74 -5.77 -27.60 -15.51
CA PHE A 74 -5.22 -26.35 -15.00
C PHE A 74 -5.89 -25.90 -13.69
N GLU A 75 -7.21 -25.74 -13.66
CA GLU A 75 -7.93 -25.27 -12.47
C GLU A 75 -7.73 -26.22 -11.27
N LEU A 76 -7.62 -27.53 -11.52
CA LEU A 76 -7.29 -28.49 -10.47
C LEU A 76 -5.85 -28.33 -9.95
N ALA A 77 -4.87 -28.13 -10.83
CA ALA A 77 -3.48 -27.90 -10.41
C ALA A 77 -3.34 -26.59 -9.61
N ASP A 78 -4.00 -25.52 -10.07
CA ASP A 78 -4.03 -24.24 -9.39
C ASP A 78 -4.75 -24.32 -8.03
N PHE A 79 -5.92 -24.95 -7.97
CA PHE A 79 -6.64 -25.19 -6.73
C PHE A 79 -5.80 -26.00 -5.73
N LEU A 80 -5.27 -27.15 -6.13
CA LEU A 80 -4.54 -28.03 -5.20
C LEU A 80 -3.19 -27.45 -4.77
N PHE A 81 -2.45 -26.76 -5.64
CA PHE A 81 -1.10 -26.29 -5.32
C PHE A 81 -1.05 -24.83 -4.84
N ARG A 82 -1.81 -23.91 -5.45
CA ARG A 82 -1.81 -22.49 -5.10
C ARG A 82 -2.86 -22.15 -4.05
N GLN A 83 -4.11 -22.54 -4.26
CA GLN A 83 -5.24 -22.08 -3.43
C GLN A 83 -5.36 -22.86 -2.10
N ALA A 84 -5.38 -24.20 -2.15
CA ALA A 84 -5.56 -25.06 -0.99
C ALA A 84 -4.24 -25.49 -0.30
N GLU A 85 -3.09 -25.02 -0.80
CA GLU A 85 -1.71 -25.37 -0.37
C GLU A 85 -1.50 -26.87 -0.06
N MET A 86 -2.15 -27.77 -0.82
CA MET A 86 -2.45 -29.11 -0.33
C MET A 86 -1.17 -29.95 -0.14
N PRO A 87 -0.93 -30.54 1.05
CA PRO A 87 0.24 -31.40 1.27
C PRO A 87 0.26 -32.58 0.29
N ALA A 88 1.44 -32.89 -0.26
CA ALA A 88 1.63 -33.91 -1.31
C ALA A 88 0.87 -35.23 -1.08
N LYS A 89 0.92 -35.77 0.14
CA LYS A 89 0.21 -37.01 0.51
C LYS A 89 -1.32 -36.89 0.41
N LYS A 90 -1.90 -35.72 0.70
CA LYS A 90 -3.34 -35.47 0.52
C LYS A 90 -3.70 -35.34 -0.97
N ILE A 91 -2.83 -34.75 -1.79
CA ILE A 91 -2.99 -34.74 -3.26
C ILE A 91 -3.02 -36.17 -3.79
N ASP A 92 -2.06 -37.01 -3.38
CA ASP A 92 -2.05 -38.44 -3.75
C ASP A 92 -3.35 -39.15 -3.33
N THR A 93 -3.78 -39.03 -2.06
CA THR A 93 -5.04 -39.63 -1.58
C THR A 93 -6.28 -39.12 -2.34
N LEU A 94 -6.35 -37.83 -2.68
CA LEU A 94 -7.46 -37.27 -3.45
C LEU A 94 -7.51 -37.82 -4.87
N LEU A 95 -6.35 -37.90 -5.54
CA LEU A 95 -6.23 -38.46 -6.89
C LEU A 95 -6.50 -39.97 -6.91
N GLU A 96 -6.11 -40.71 -5.87
CA GLU A 96 -6.47 -42.14 -5.68
C GLU A 96 -7.99 -42.32 -5.54
N ILE A 97 -8.66 -41.50 -4.72
CA ILE A 97 -10.13 -41.55 -4.55
C ILE A 97 -10.85 -41.21 -5.86
N TRP A 98 -10.37 -40.21 -6.61
CA TRP A 98 -10.97 -39.81 -7.88
C TRP A 98 -10.72 -40.84 -8.98
N ALA A 99 -9.50 -41.40 -9.08
CA ALA A 99 -9.24 -42.51 -9.97
C ALA A 99 -10.17 -43.70 -9.67
N ALA A 100 -10.38 -44.02 -8.39
CA ALA A 100 -11.27 -45.10 -7.97
C ALA A 100 -12.75 -44.87 -8.35
N SER A 101 -13.26 -43.63 -8.30
CA SER A 101 -14.63 -43.34 -8.75
C SER A 101 -14.78 -43.40 -10.28
N LEU A 102 -13.74 -43.02 -11.04
CA LEU A 102 -13.72 -43.06 -12.50
C LEU A 102 -13.57 -44.48 -13.08
N LEU A 103 -12.99 -45.44 -12.35
CA LEU A 103 -12.85 -46.83 -12.79
C LEU A 103 -14.18 -47.45 -13.26
N ALA A 104 -15.28 -47.18 -12.57
CA ALA A 104 -16.61 -47.70 -12.91
C ALA A 104 -17.15 -47.12 -14.24
N LEU A 105 -16.71 -45.92 -14.61
CA LEU A 105 -17.11 -45.19 -15.82
C LEU A 105 -16.11 -45.36 -16.98
N ARG A 106 -14.98 -46.07 -16.76
CA ARG A 106 -13.80 -46.12 -17.65
C ARG A 106 -13.19 -44.74 -17.93
N GLY A 107 -13.33 -43.79 -17.00
CA GLY A 107 -12.66 -42.49 -17.09
C GLY A 107 -11.19 -42.57 -16.65
N GLU A 108 -10.36 -41.68 -17.18
CA GLU A 108 -9.00 -41.45 -16.70
C GLU A 108 -8.94 -40.25 -15.74
N PRO A 109 -8.12 -40.28 -14.67
CA PRO A 109 -7.94 -39.14 -13.79
C PRO A 109 -7.16 -38.00 -14.47
N LEU A 110 -7.37 -36.77 -14.01
CA LEU A 110 -6.70 -35.58 -14.54
C LEU A 110 -5.18 -35.57 -14.25
N PHE A 111 -4.74 -36.24 -13.18
CA PHE A 111 -3.32 -36.50 -12.89
C PHE A 111 -3.15 -37.90 -12.31
N ALA A 112 -2.04 -38.59 -12.61
CA ALA A 112 -1.80 -39.93 -12.09
C ALA A 112 -1.38 -39.96 -10.60
N ASN A 113 -0.84 -38.85 -10.07
CA ASN A 113 -0.43 -38.64 -8.68
C ASN A 113 0.19 -37.23 -8.52
N GLN A 114 0.61 -36.84 -7.32
CA GLN A 114 1.29 -35.58 -7.04
C GLN A 114 2.52 -35.32 -7.93
N LYS A 115 3.34 -36.34 -8.23
CA LYS A 115 4.55 -36.18 -9.05
C LYS A 115 4.24 -35.98 -10.53
N ASP A 116 3.02 -36.31 -10.94
CA ASP A 116 2.49 -36.07 -12.27
C ASP A 116 2.04 -34.60 -12.37
N LEU A 117 1.18 -34.18 -11.43
CA LEU A 117 0.72 -32.79 -11.27
C LEU A 117 1.89 -31.80 -11.19
N TYR A 118 2.89 -32.07 -10.35
CA TYR A 118 4.05 -31.18 -10.20
C TYR A 118 4.90 -31.17 -11.47
N ARG A 119 5.02 -32.28 -12.22
CA ARG A 119 5.77 -32.32 -13.49
C ARG A 119 5.09 -31.47 -14.56
N VAL A 120 3.76 -31.46 -14.60
CA VAL A 120 3.01 -30.60 -15.54
C VAL A 120 3.27 -29.12 -15.19
N ILE A 121 3.14 -28.71 -13.92
CA ILE A 121 3.50 -27.34 -13.50
C ILE A 121 4.98 -27.02 -13.79
N ASP A 122 5.91 -27.93 -13.49
CA ASP A 122 7.34 -27.75 -13.75
C ASP A 122 7.64 -27.55 -15.25
N SER A 123 6.82 -28.15 -16.14
CA SER A 123 6.90 -28.01 -17.60
C SER A 123 6.25 -26.75 -18.18
N THR A 124 5.60 -25.90 -17.37
CA THR A 124 5.02 -24.64 -17.85
C THR A 124 6.11 -23.68 -18.33
N SER A 125 6.03 -23.30 -19.61
CA SER A 125 6.96 -22.39 -20.28
C SER A 125 6.60 -20.90 -20.12
N VAL A 126 5.38 -20.61 -19.66
CA VAL A 126 4.95 -19.24 -19.31
C VAL A 126 5.53 -18.89 -17.95
N GLY A 127 6.27 -17.79 -17.87
CA GLY A 127 6.95 -17.40 -16.64
C GLY A 127 8.18 -18.27 -16.29
N GLU A 128 9.03 -18.63 -17.27
CA GLU A 128 10.32 -19.29 -17.00
C GLU A 128 11.29 -18.37 -16.24
N VAL A 129 11.11 -18.31 -14.93
CA VAL A 129 12.07 -17.76 -13.98
C VAL A 129 12.93 -18.92 -13.47
N LYS A 130 14.22 -18.90 -13.83
CA LYS A 130 15.21 -19.89 -13.38
C LYS A 130 15.89 -19.37 -12.12
N TRP A 131 15.84 -20.17 -11.05
CA TRP A 131 16.65 -19.97 -9.85
C TRP A 131 17.99 -20.68 -10.03
N GLU A 132 19.09 -20.03 -9.61
CA GLU A 132 20.45 -20.55 -9.70
C GLU A 132 21.17 -20.46 -8.35
N SER A 133 21.64 -21.61 -7.88
CA SER A 133 22.31 -21.81 -6.59
C SER A 133 23.82 -21.89 -6.73
N PHE A 134 24.55 -21.29 -5.79
CA PHE A 134 26.00 -21.44 -5.66
C PHE A 134 26.46 -21.32 -4.20
N VAL A 135 27.61 -21.91 -3.89
CA VAL A 135 28.16 -21.93 -2.53
C VAL A 135 29.37 -21.00 -2.45
N VAL A 136 29.33 -20.04 -1.52
CA VAL A 136 30.41 -19.10 -1.24
C VAL A 136 31.18 -19.55 0.00
N ARG A 137 32.50 -19.30 0.03
CA ARG A 137 33.39 -19.52 1.17
C ARG A 137 34.37 -18.36 1.27
N TYR A 138 34.78 -18.03 2.50
CA TYR A 138 35.88 -17.07 2.70
C TYR A 138 37.19 -17.64 2.17
N ALA A 139 37.99 -16.80 1.51
CA ALA A 139 39.34 -17.13 1.08
C ALA A 139 40.32 -16.21 1.82
N ASP A 140 41.10 -16.78 2.74
CA ASP A 140 42.21 -16.08 3.40
C ASP A 140 43.33 -15.83 2.36
N ASN A 141 43.20 -14.70 1.65
CA ASN A 141 44.18 -14.19 0.69
C ASN A 141 45.36 -13.56 1.45
N GLY A 142 46.06 -14.42 2.19
CA GLY A 142 46.90 -14.06 3.33
C GLY A 142 47.84 -12.89 3.10
N ARG A 143 47.57 -11.80 3.81
CA ARG A 143 48.55 -10.74 4.07
C ARG A 143 49.17 -10.98 5.44
N ASP A 144 50.48 -11.21 5.43
CA ASP A 144 51.40 -11.01 6.55
C ASP A 144 51.09 -11.74 7.86
N GLY A 145 51.06 -13.08 7.78
CA GLY A 145 52.12 -13.89 8.42
C GLY A 145 52.25 -13.92 9.95
N GLN A 146 51.42 -13.22 10.73
CA GLN A 146 51.42 -13.27 12.20
C GLN A 146 50.00 -13.23 12.78
N GLY A 147 49.46 -14.41 13.09
CA GLY A 147 48.28 -14.55 13.95
C GLY A 147 46.91 -14.38 13.26
N SER A 148 46.68 -15.06 12.13
CA SER A 148 45.33 -15.23 11.54
C SER A 148 44.44 -16.00 12.54
N ASN A 149 43.83 -15.27 13.47
CA ASN A 149 42.87 -15.78 14.46
C ASN A 149 41.47 -15.92 13.83
N THR A 150 41.43 -16.46 12.62
CA THR A 150 40.23 -16.58 11.78
C THR A 150 39.25 -17.53 12.46
N ALA A 151 38.20 -16.95 13.04
CA ALA A 151 37.17 -17.68 13.76
C ALA A 151 36.53 -18.76 12.85
N PRO A 152 36.29 -19.99 13.35
CA PRO A 152 35.94 -21.14 12.49
C PRO A 152 34.77 -20.91 11.53
N TRP A 153 33.77 -20.12 11.95
CA TRP A 153 32.59 -19.81 11.14
C TRP A 153 32.91 -19.06 9.84
N MET A 154 34.00 -18.30 9.75
CA MET A 154 34.38 -17.65 8.48
C MET A 154 34.73 -18.67 7.40
N LEU A 155 35.22 -19.86 7.77
CA LEU A 155 35.61 -20.92 6.85
C LEU A 155 34.44 -21.85 6.46
N ASP A 156 33.24 -21.60 6.99
CA ASP A 156 32.04 -22.36 6.65
C ASP A 156 31.56 -22.09 5.21
N SER A 157 30.60 -22.91 4.77
CA SER A 157 29.97 -22.81 3.45
C SER A 157 28.66 -22.04 3.55
N TYR A 158 28.52 -20.99 2.73
CA TYR A 158 27.32 -20.16 2.68
C TYR A 158 26.60 -20.37 1.35
N ASP A 159 25.39 -20.91 1.41
CA ASP A 159 24.53 -21.08 0.24
C ASP A 159 23.99 -19.71 -0.20
N VAL A 160 24.18 -19.36 -1.48
CA VAL A 160 23.68 -18.14 -2.10
C VAL A 160 22.82 -18.51 -3.30
N GLU A 161 21.63 -17.91 -3.35
CA GLU A 161 20.59 -18.20 -4.34
C GLU A 161 20.27 -16.92 -5.09
N SER A 162 20.12 -17.02 -6.42
CA SER A 162 19.82 -15.87 -7.27
C SER A 162 18.79 -16.20 -8.34
N THR A 163 18.06 -15.18 -8.80
CA THR A 163 17.21 -15.30 -9.98
C THR A 163 17.11 -13.97 -10.71
N THR A 164 16.87 -14.02 -12.01
CA THR A 164 16.63 -12.85 -12.86
C THR A 164 15.44 -13.11 -13.77
N TYR A 165 14.46 -12.20 -13.73
CA TYR A 165 13.36 -12.18 -14.70
C TYR A 165 13.90 -12.04 -16.13
N HIS A 166 13.16 -12.51 -17.13
CA HIS A 166 13.55 -12.33 -18.54
C HIS A 166 13.71 -10.85 -18.92
N THR A 167 12.92 -9.94 -18.32
CA THR A 167 13.11 -8.48 -18.41
C THR A 167 14.47 -8.04 -17.86
N GLY A 168 14.94 -8.66 -16.77
CA GLY A 168 16.29 -8.48 -16.24
C GLY A 168 17.39 -8.98 -17.19
N ASN A 169 17.13 -10.06 -17.94
CA ASN A 169 18.04 -10.51 -19.01
C ASN A 169 18.05 -9.55 -20.21
N MET A 170 16.92 -8.97 -20.61
CA MET A 170 16.90 -7.88 -21.59
C MET A 170 17.68 -6.66 -21.08
N ILE A 171 17.48 -6.24 -19.82
CA ILE A 171 18.23 -5.15 -19.20
C ILE A 171 19.74 -5.47 -19.20
N LEU A 172 20.16 -6.68 -18.81
CA LEU A 172 21.56 -7.14 -18.84
C LEU A 172 22.15 -7.29 -20.26
N GLN A 173 21.32 -7.40 -21.30
CA GLN A 173 21.76 -7.39 -22.70
C GLN A 173 21.86 -5.95 -23.23
N THR A 174 20.86 -5.09 -22.98
CA THR A 174 20.87 -3.66 -23.34
C THR A 174 22.01 -2.91 -22.62
N ILE A 175 22.36 -3.28 -21.38
CA ILE A 175 23.53 -2.76 -20.63
C ILE A 175 24.86 -3.06 -21.34
N LYS A 176 24.94 -4.07 -22.23
CA LYS A 176 26.13 -4.34 -23.07
C LYS A 176 26.16 -3.49 -24.35
N GLY A 177 25.09 -2.73 -24.63
CA GLY A 177 24.88 -1.89 -25.79
C GLY A 177 25.63 -0.55 -25.74
N ALA A 178 25.03 0.49 -25.16
CA ALA A 178 25.20 1.85 -25.71
C ALA A 178 25.66 2.95 -24.74
N GLY A 179 26.78 3.61 -25.07
CA GLY A 179 27.02 5.06 -24.77
C GLY A 179 27.76 6.22 -25.73
N ARG A 180 27.90 6.94 -24.50
CA ARG A 180 28.61 8.04 -23.73
C ARG A 180 28.27 9.54 -23.88
N ILE A 181 27.94 10.16 -22.74
CA ILE A 181 28.14 11.59 -22.47
C ILE A 181 28.83 11.77 -21.09
N SER A 182 29.12 13.01 -20.67
CA SER A 182 30.21 13.44 -19.78
C SER A 182 29.95 13.27 -18.25
N CYS A 183 30.74 13.96 -17.42
CA CYS A 183 30.73 13.89 -15.95
C CYS A 183 30.78 15.28 -15.30
N GLN A 184 30.10 15.43 -14.16
CA GLN A 184 30.38 16.45 -13.14
C GLN A 184 30.09 15.88 -11.73
N GLU A 185 30.14 16.73 -10.70
CA GLU A 185 30.54 16.39 -9.31
C GLU A 185 29.46 15.73 -8.42
N PRO A 186 29.84 15.09 -7.28
CA PRO A 186 28.92 14.31 -6.44
C PRO A 186 27.96 15.16 -5.58
N GLY A 187 26.85 14.56 -5.15
CA GLY A 187 25.87 15.13 -4.21
C GLY A 187 24.46 15.36 -4.76
N HIS A 188 24.27 15.25 -6.06
CA HIS A 188 23.08 15.73 -6.79
C HIS A 188 21.91 14.72 -6.78
N GLY A 189 20.71 15.15 -6.39
CA GLY A 189 19.49 14.32 -6.32
C GLY A 189 18.83 14.06 -7.69
N MET A 190 17.85 13.15 -7.76
CA MET A 190 17.29 12.67 -9.05
C MET A 190 16.83 13.78 -9.99
N ARG A 191 16.15 14.82 -9.46
CA ARG A 191 15.69 15.98 -10.25
C ARG A 191 16.85 16.85 -10.77
N GLN A 192 17.92 16.98 -9.98
CA GLN A 192 19.00 17.92 -10.22
C GLN A 192 19.97 17.42 -11.31
N ILE A 193 20.16 16.09 -11.38
CA ILE A 193 20.90 15.40 -12.44
C ILE A 193 20.34 15.71 -13.85
N ILE A 194 19.03 15.99 -13.96
CA ILE A 194 18.37 16.31 -15.24
C ILE A 194 18.59 17.78 -15.63
N SER A 195 18.66 18.70 -14.66
CA SER A 195 18.88 20.14 -14.92
C SER A 195 20.34 20.50 -15.26
N GLU A 196 21.30 19.66 -14.87
CA GLU A 196 22.74 19.96 -14.95
C GLU A 196 23.42 19.38 -16.21
N ASP A 197 22.80 18.43 -16.91
CA ASP A 197 23.28 17.91 -18.20
C ASP A 197 22.26 18.20 -19.32
N PRO A 198 22.50 19.24 -20.16
CA PRO A 198 21.63 19.58 -21.29
C PRO A 198 21.40 18.44 -22.30
N THR A 199 22.23 17.40 -22.28
CA THR A 199 22.08 16.23 -23.17
C THR A 199 21.10 15.17 -22.66
N MET A 200 20.58 15.33 -21.43
CA MET A 200 19.50 14.49 -20.89
C MET A 200 18.09 15.07 -21.11
N ALA A 201 17.98 16.17 -21.85
CA ALA A 201 16.68 16.72 -22.27
C ALA A 201 15.88 15.68 -23.07
N GLY A 202 14.72 15.27 -22.53
CA GLY A 202 13.86 14.23 -23.11
C GLY A 202 14.18 12.79 -22.68
N ALA A 203 15.14 12.55 -21.77
CA ALA A 203 15.45 11.22 -21.28
C ALA A 203 14.58 10.79 -20.07
N THR A 204 13.93 9.63 -20.15
CA THR A 204 13.13 9.07 -19.04
C THR A 204 14.04 8.56 -17.91
N LEU A 205 13.84 9.06 -16.69
CA LEU A 205 14.55 8.56 -15.50
C LEU A 205 13.79 7.38 -14.88
N ILE A 206 14.38 6.20 -14.99
CA ILE A 206 13.93 4.96 -14.34
C ILE A 206 14.80 4.74 -13.09
N PRO A 207 14.27 4.92 -11.87
CA PRO A 207 14.97 4.60 -10.64
C PRO A 207 14.92 3.08 -10.39
N ILE A 208 15.98 2.54 -9.78
CA ILE A 208 16.06 1.13 -9.37
C ILE A 208 16.25 1.09 -7.87
N ILE A 209 15.34 0.37 -7.21
CA ILE A 209 15.24 0.28 -5.75
C ILE A 209 15.82 -1.07 -5.32
N LEU A 210 16.72 -1.04 -4.35
CA LEU A 210 17.18 -2.20 -3.60
C LEU A 210 16.51 -2.24 -2.24
N GLY A 211 16.17 -3.43 -1.75
CA GLY A 211 15.64 -3.61 -0.41
C GLY A 211 16.05 -4.94 0.20
N SER A 212 16.57 -4.89 1.42
CA SER A 212 16.98 -6.05 2.22
C SER A 212 16.49 -5.85 3.66
N ASP A 213 16.16 -6.94 4.34
CA ASP A 213 16.00 -7.02 5.79
C ASP A 213 16.12 -8.49 6.24
N LYS A 214 16.46 -8.71 7.51
CA LYS A 214 16.68 -10.04 8.09
C LYS A 214 15.35 -10.72 8.46
N THR A 215 14.91 -11.67 7.66
CA THR A 215 13.68 -12.44 7.95
C THR A 215 13.95 -13.74 8.73
N THR A 216 13.43 -13.84 9.95
CA THR A 216 13.45 -15.06 10.80
C THR A 216 12.28 -15.97 10.44
N VAL A 217 12.56 -17.25 10.12
CA VAL A 217 11.50 -18.22 9.72
C VAL A 217 11.17 -19.27 10.79
N SER A 218 12.03 -19.50 11.77
CA SER A 218 11.70 -20.29 12.97
C SER A 218 12.45 -19.80 14.20
N VAL A 219 11.70 -19.39 15.22
CA VAL A 219 12.24 -19.02 16.54
C VAL A 219 12.45 -20.27 17.41
N ALA A 220 11.49 -21.21 17.39
CA ALA A 220 11.43 -22.35 18.32
C ALA A 220 12.29 -23.56 17.91
N THR A 221 12.73 -23.66 16.65
CA THR A 221 13.46 -24.85 16.14
C THR A 221 14.83 -24.52 15.56
N GLY A 222 15.57 -23.58 16.19
CA GLY A 222 16.99 -23.34 15.89
C GLY A 222 17.33 -21.99 15.24
N GLN A 223 16.51 -20.95 15.39
CA GLN A 223 16.80 -19.58 14.92
C GLN A 223 17.21 -19.47 13.45
N THR A 224 16.52 -20.18 12.55
CA THR A 224 16.78 -20.09 11.10
C THR A 224 16.39 -18.71 10.58
N ASN A 225 17.35 -18.02 9.95
CA ASN A 225 17.20 -16.69 9.36
C ASN A 225 17.61 -16.71 7.88
N TYR A 226 17.00 -15.87 7.07
CA TYR A 226 17.43 -15.58 5.70
C TYR A 226 17.63 -14.07 5.52
N TYR A 227 18.47 -13.70 4.54
CA TYR A 227 18.77 -12.33 4.14
C TYR A 227 18.51 -12.19 2.63
N PRO A 228 17.24 -12.12 2.20
CA PRO A 228 16.90 -11.96 0.78
C PRO A 228 17.13 -10.50 0.35
N LEU A 229 17.63 -10.32 -0.87
CA LEU A 229 17.78 -9.01 -1.51
C LEU A 229 16.75 -8.89 -2.63
N TYR A 230 15.92 -7.85 -2.57
CA TYR A 230 14.96 -7.50 -3.61
C TYR A 230 15.48 -6.37 -4.49
N LEU A 231 15.09 -6.41 -5.76
CA LEU A 231 15.42 -5.45 -6.81
C LEU A 231 14.13 -5.11 -7.56
N SER A 232 13.76 -3.83 -7.63
CA SER A 232 12.59 -3.36 -8.39
C SER A 232 12.88 -2.07 -9.16
N ILE A 233 11.95 -1.71 -10.06
CA ILE A 233 11.91 -0.41 -10.74
C ILE A 233 10.90 0.47 -10.01
N GLY A 234 11.27 1.72 -9.70
CA GLY A 234 10.43 2.64 -8.94
C GLY A 234 9.49 3.54 -9.78
N ASN A 235 9.53 3.44 -11.11
CA ASN A 235 8.58 4.13 -12.01
C ASN A 235 7.93 3.11 -12.96
N SER A 236 6.71 2.66 -12.66
CA SER A 236 5.94 1.70 -13.47
C SER A 236 5.04 2.38 -14.51
N TYR A 237 5.51 3.45 -15.15
CA TYR A 237 4.77 4.20 -16.17
C TYR A 237 5.59 4.34 -17.46
N TRP A 238 5.17 3.61 -18.51
CA TRP A 238 5.57 3.72 -19.93
C TRP A 238 7.06 3.59 -20.32
N VAL A 239 7.35 2.67 -21.25
CA VAL A 239 8.68 2.49 -21.85
C VAL A 239 8.60 2.53 -23.40
N PRO A 240 9.07 3.61 -24.04
CA PRO A 240 9.18 3.69 -25.50
C PRO A 240 10.63 3.80 -26.01
N GLY A 241 10.96 3.06 -27.09
CA GLY A 241 12.05 3.39 -28.02
C GLY A 241 13.45 2.82 -27.72
N ASN A 242 13.96 1.95 -28.62
CA ASN A 242 15.37 1.56 -28.69
C ASN A 242 16.14 2.44 -29.68
N ALA A 243 17.41 2.77 -29.37
CA ALA A 243 18.34 3.45 -30.29
C ALA A 243 19.22 2.45 -31.08
N LYS A 244 19.69 2.84 -32.28
CA LYS A 244 20.43 1.97 -33.21
C LYS A 244 21.95 1.97 -32.94
N GLU A 245 22.64 0.84 -33.20
CA GLU A 245 24.11 0.73 -33.18
C GLU A 245 24.70 0.86 -34.60
N GLU A 246 25.61 1.83 -34.83
CA GLU A 246 26.23 2.04 -36.15
C GLU A 246 27.77 2.22 -36.11
N HIS A 247 28.41 2.19 -34.93
CA HIS A 247 29.81 2.65 -34.75
C HIS A 247 30.77 1.64 -34.10
N ALA A 248 30.47 0.34 -34.21
CA ALA A 248 31.08 -0.77 -33.47
C ALA A 248 32.62 -0.79 -33.36
N GLY A 249 33.34 -0.33 -34.39
CA GLY A 249 34.80 -0.47 -34.48
C GLY A 249 35.64 0.59 -33.74
N SER A 250 35.11 1.78 -33.42
CA SER A 250 35.98 2.91 -33.06
C SER A 250 36.54 2.84 -31.63
N SER A 251 37.64 3.58 -31.38
CA SER A 251 38.21 3.75 -30.04
C SER A 251 37.30 4.62 -29.16
N ALA A 252 36.63 5.61 -29.75
CA ALA A 252 35.57 6.38 -29.11
C ALA A 252 34.45 5.44 -28.63
N PHE A 253 33.90 4.59 -29.50
CA PHE A 253 32.83 3.64 -29.17
C PHE A 253 33.23 2.65 -28.06
N ARG A 254 34.50 2.21 -28.04
CA ARG A 254 35.03 1.35 -26.96
C ARG A 254 35.20 2.07 -25.62
N ASN A 255 35.60 3.33 -25.61
CA ASN A 255 35.52 4.17 -24.41
C ASN A 255 34.06 4.44 -24.01
N PHE A 256 33.16 4.49 -24.99
CA PHE A 256 31.78 4.91 -24.84
C PHE A 256 30.94 3.86 -24.11
N LYS A 257 31.07 2.57 -24.46
CA LYS A 257 30.45 1.46 -23.68
C LYS A 257 30.90 1.41 -22.21
N ARG A 258 32.15 1.78 -21.89
CA ARG A 258 32.69 1.71 -20.52
C ARG A 258 32.01 2.68 -19.54
N GLN A 259 31.64 3.89 -19.98
CA GLN A 259 30.98 4.84 -19.09
C GLN A 259 29.47 4.57 -18.94
N LEU A 260 28.80 3.93 -19.93
CA LEU A 260 27.48 3.34 -19.67
C LEU A 260 27.57 2.32 -18.54
N PHE A 261 28.48 1.35 -18.64
CA PHE A 261 28.65 0.30 -17.62
C PHE A 261 28.78 0.86 -16.19
N HIS A 262 29.62 1.89 -15.99
CA HIS A 262 29.73 2.56 -14.68
C HIS A 262 28.48 3.38 -14.29
N SER A 263 27.79 4.02 -15.23
CA SER A 263 26.54 4.76 -14.96
C SER A 263 25.32 3.84 -14.73
N SER A 264 25.31 2.64 -15.31
CA SER A 264 24.32 1.59 -15.00
C SER A 264 24.57 1.01 -13.62
N LEU A 265 25.83 0.72 -13.25
CA LEU A 265 26.19 0.34 -11.89
C LEU A 265 25.87 1.44 -10.86
N THR A 266 25.92 2.71 -11.26
CA THR A 266 25.42 3.83 -10.44
C THR A 266 23.91 3.74 -10.24
N ARG A 267 23.14 3.59 -11.33
CA ARG A 267 21.66 3.51 -11.27
C ARG A 267 21.13 2.27 -10.55
N ILE A 268 21.84 1.14 -10.61
CA ILE A 268 21.54 -0.09 -9.85
C ILE A 268 21.61 0.15 -8.32
N LEU A 269 22.39 1.14 -7.89
CA LEU A 269 22.60 1.50 -6.48
C LEU A 269 21.92 2.84 -6.14
N SER A 270 20.73 3.15 -6.71
CA SER A 270 20.15 4.49 -6.56
C SER A 270 19.48 4.76 -5.21
N ALA A 271 18.73 3.80 -4.67
CA ALA A 271 18.09 3.87 -3.36
C ALA A 271 18.18 2.50 -2.67
N TYR A 272 18.48 2.49 -1.36
CA TYR A 272 18.59 1.26 -0.56
C TYR A 272 17.66 1.33 0.66
N ILE A 273 16.63 0.49 0.66
CA ILE A 273 15.68 0.31 1.77
C ILE A 273 16.31 -0.65 2.80
N ALA A 274 16.43 -0.18 4.04
CA ALA A 274 17.03 -0.91 5.16
C ALA A 274 16.46 -0.41 6.51
N ASP A 275 16.35 -1.30 7.51
CA ASP A 275 16.06 -0.93 8.91
C ASP A 275 17.22 -0.12 9.53
N TYR A 276 17.02 0.54 10.66
CA TYR A 276 18.09 1.35 11.29
C TYR A 276 19.39 0.57 11.58
N LYS A 277 19.33 -0.72 11.95
CA LYS A 277 20.53 -1.52 12.23
C LYS A 277 21.25 -1.89 10.94
N GLU A 278 20.51 -2.19 9.88
CA GLU A 278 21.06 -2.48 8.56
C GLU A 278 21.62 -1.21 7.89
N GLN A 279 20.94 -0.06 8.01
CA GLN A 279 21.48 1.25 7.63
C GLN A 279 22.84 1.52 8.28
N VAL A 280 22.95 1.31 9.60
CA VAL A 280 24.18 1.47 10.39
C VAL A 280 25.26 0.46 9.95
N LEU A 281 24.90 -0.80 9.69
CA LEU A 281 25.82 -1.84 9.21
C LEU A 281 26.39 -1.52 7.82
N LEU A 282 25.53 -1.18 6.85
CA LEU A 282 25.91 -0.94 5.46
C LEU A 282 26.76 0.33 5.29
N SER A 283 26.49 1.35 6.11
CA SER A 283 27.23 2.63 6.11
C SER A 283 28.50 2.62 6.96
N CYS A 284 28.80 1.49 7.62
CA CYS A 284 29.92 1.32 8.56
C CYS A 284 29.92 2.37 9.69
N ILE A 285 28.73 2.63 10.24
CA ILE A 285 28.49 3.57 11.33
C ILE A 285 28.35 2.81 12.66
N VAL A 286 28.63 3.49 13.77
CA VAL A 286 28.50 2.96 15.13
C VAL A 286 27.05 3.07 15.59
N ARG A 287 26.53 2.01 16.22
CA ARG A 287 25.17 1.99 16.77
C ARG A 287 24.94 3.17 17.73
N ASN A 288 23.74 3.75 17.66
CA ASN A 288 23.28 4.99 18.33
C ASN A 288 23.73 6.30 17.67
N TRP A 289 24.54 6.27 16.60
CA TRP A 289 24.76 7.43 15.73
C TRP A 289 23.76 7.48 14.57
N CYS A 290 23.73 8.60 13.83
CA CYS A 290 22.92 8.78 12.64
C CYS A 290 23.70 8.41 11.36
N PRO A 291 23.21 7.50 10.50
CA PRO A 291 23.87 7.17 9.23
C PRO A 291 23.67 8.24 8.13
N LYS A 292 23.02 9.38 8.44
CA LYS A 292 22.73 10.48 7.51
C LYS A 292 23.40 11.80 7.83
N CYS A 293 23.78 12.10 9.07
CA CYS A 293 24.45 13.35 9.44
C CYS A 293 25.41 13.22 10.62
N LEU A 294 26.36 14.16 10.68
CA LEU A 294 27.44 14.25 11.66
C LEU A 294 26.97 14.70 13.06
N ALA A 295 25.69 14.48 13.41
CA ALA A 295 25.13 14.81 14.71
C ALA A 295 25.68 13.85 15.78
N HIS A 296 26.11 14.39 16.92
CA HIS A 296 26.72 13.58 17.98
C HIS A 296 25.66 12.68 18.62
N ARG A 297 26.02 11.41 18.92
CA ARG A 297 25.09 10.41 19.49
C ARG A 297 24.34 10.84 20.77
N GLU A 298 24.85 11.85 21.49
CA GLU A 298 24.23 12.40 22.71
C GLU A 298 23.41 13.68 22.45
N SER A 299 23.58 14.31 21.28
CA SER A 299 22.86 15.51 20.84
C SER A 299 22.46 15.36 19.36
N LEU A 300 21.54 14.43 19.09
CA LEU A 300 21.11 14.16 17.71
C LEU A 300 20.16 15.22 17.16
N ASP A 301 19.48 16.00 18.03
CA ASP A 301 18.55 17.04 17.57
C ASP A 301 19.24 18.28 16.98
N ASP A 302 20.57 18.41 17.06
CA ASP A 302 21.34 19.50 16.47
C ASP A 302 21.25 19.54 14.92
N ASP A 303 21.44 20.74 14.35
CA ASP A 303 21.53 20.93 12.90
C ASP A 303 22.97 20.75 12.43
N MET A 304 23.27 19.54 11.93
CA MET A 304 24.60 19.13 11.52
C MET A 304 24.64 18.71 10.05
N LEU A 305 25.81 18.88 9.43
CA LEU A 305 26.06 18.51 8.03
C LEU A 305 25.80 17.02 7.80
N ARG A 306 25.38 16.67 6.57
CA ARG A 306 25.15 15.27 6.19
C ARG A 306 26.46 14.49 6.12
N HIS A 307 26.38 13.19 6.36
CA HIS A 307 27.48 12.29 6.00
C HIS A 307 27.62 12.28 4.47
N CYS A 308 28.86 12.34 3.98
CA CYS A 308 29.21 12.05 2.61
C CYS A 308 30.51 11.25 2.58
N ARG A 309 30.77 10.57 1.47
CA ARG A 309 31.98 9.76 1.27
C ARG A 309 33.24 10.59 1.53
N GLU A 310 33.33 11.81 0.98
CA GLU A 310 34.52 12.66 1.06
C GLU A 310 34.89 13.01 2.52
N HIS A 311 33.87 13.20 3.38
CA HIS A 311 34.10 13.43 4.81
C HIS A 311 34.62 12.17 5.50
N ALA A 312 33.97 11.02 5.27
CA ALA A 312 34.40 9.73 5.84
C ALA A 312 35.85 9.40 5.40
N ASP A 313 36.13 9.52 4.11
CA ASP A 313 37.44 9.31 3.51
C ASP A 313 38.52 10.26 4.06
N ALA A 314 38.16 11.48 4.49
CA ALA A 314 39.08 12.42 5.10
C ALA A 314 39.40 12.05 6.56
N VAL A 315 38.36 11.77 7.38
CA VAL A 315 38.58 11.44 8.80
C VAL A 315 39.26 10.07 8.98
N ILE A 316 38.96 9.09 8.12
CA ILE A 316 39.58 7.76 8.14
C ILE A 316 41.10 7.83 7.83
N LYS A 317 41.54 8.82 7.05
CA LYS A 317 42.97 9.01 6.73
C LYS A 317 43.74 9.76 7.84
N GLU A 318 43.06 10.57 8.64
CA GLU A 318 43.66 11.45 9.64
C GLU A 318 43.67 10.86 11.07
N PHE A 319 42.73 9.97 11.40
CA PHE A 319 42.51 9.52 12.78
C PHE A 319 42.54 8.00 12.97
N ASP A 320 42.93 7.56 14.18
CA ASP A 320 42.91 6.15 14.57
C ASP A 320 41.46 5.61 14.74
N PHE A 321 41.33 4.28 14.70
CA PHE A 321 40.04 3.59 14.83
C PHE A 321 39.28 3.93 16.11
N ARG A 322 39.97 4.25 17.21
CA ARG A 322 39.31 4.62 18.46
C ARG A 322 38.70 6.01 18.34
N LYS A 323 39.43 6.99 17.80
CA LYS A 323 38.89 8.33 17.59
C LYS A 323 37.79 8.36 16.53
N LEU A 324 37.89 7.53 15.48
CA LEU A 324 36.81 7.33 14.52
C LEU A 324 35.53 6.81 15.20
N TRP A 325 35.65 5.80 16.06
CA TRP A 325 34.54 5.23 16.81
C TRP A 325 33.95 6.19 17.86
N ASP A 326 34.80 6.77 18.70
CA ASP A 326 34.42 7.59 19.85
C ASP A 326 33.96 9.01 19.44
N THR A 327 34.50 9.60 18.36
CA THR A 327 34.26 11.02 17.98
C THR A 327 33.46 11.21 16.68
N TYR A 328 33.53 10.28 15.74
CA TYR A 328 32.86 10.39 14.43
C TYR A 328 31.79 9.32 14.19
N GLY A 329 31.67 8.33 15.07
CA GLY A 329 30.74 7.22 14.92
C GLY A 329 31.04 6.33 13.72
N ILE A 330 32.31 6.21 13.29
CA ILE A 330 32.71 5.43 12.11
C ILE A 330 33.47 4.16 12.51
N VAL A 331 33.10 3.03 11.90
CA VAL A 331 33.72 1.71 12.04
C VAL A 331 34.86 1.58 11.02
N GLY A 332 36.01 2.18 11.33
CA GLY A 332 37.11 2.38 10.39
C GLY A 332 37.86 1.12 9.91
N ASP A 333 37.60 -0.05 10.51
CA ASP A 333 38.16 -1.34 10.11
C ASP A 333 37.32 -2.06 9.02
N ILE A 334 36.15 -1.52 8.65
CA ILE A 334 35.27 -2.06 7.61
C ILE A 334 35.08 -1.01 6.50
N VAL A 335 35.20 -1.45 5.24
CA VAL A 335 34.95 -0.61 4.06
C VAL A 335 33.52 -0.86 3.56
N PRO A 336 32.68 0.18 3.39
CA PRO A 336 31.34 0.03 2.81
C PRO A 336 31.38 -0.62 1.42
N PHE A 337 30.45 -1.54 1.14
CA PHE A 337 30.43 -2.29 -0.14
C PHE A 337 30.28 -1.39 -1.38
N THR A 338 29.77 -0.16 -1.21
CA THR A 338 29.60 0.80 -2.31
C THR A 338 30.88 1.59 -2.62
N ASN A 339 31.95 1.45 -1.82
CA ASN A 339 33.15 2.29 -1.96
C ASN A 339 33.83 2.14 -3.34
N ASP A 340 33.92 0.92 -3.85
CA ASP A 340 34.50 0.65 -5.18
C ASP A 340 33.64 1.16 -6.37
N PHE A 341 32.45 1.70 -6.09
CA PHE A 341 31.52 2.25 -7.08
C PHE A 341 31.56 3.79 -7.04
N PRO A 342 32.19 4.49 -8.01
CA PRO A 342 32.56 5.92 -7.89
C PRO A 342 31.42 6.95 -7.86
N ARG A 343 30.16 6.52 -7.85
CA ARG A 343 28.97 7.40 -7.76
C ARG A 343 27.89 6.87 -6.81
N ALA A 344 28.19 5.83 -6.05
CA ALA A 344 27.26 5.19 -5.12
C ALA A 344 27.67 5.50 -3.68
N ASP A 345 27.41 6.73 -3.21
CA ASP A 345 27.67 7.07 -1.81
C ASP A 345 26.60 6.42 -0.93
N ILE A 346 26.99 5.48 -0.06
CA ILE A 346 26.06 4.80 0.84
C ILE A 346 25.31 5.79 1.72
N TYR A 347 25.96 6.86 2.18
CA TYR A 347 25.33 7.90 3.00
C TYR A 347 24.24 8.64 2.21
N GLY A 348 24.46 8.84 0.91
CA GLY A 348 23.45 9.35 -0.02
C GLY A 348 22.31 8.35 -0.27
N MET A 349 22.62 7.07 -0.48
CA MET A 349 21.71 6.03 -0.99
C MET A 349 20.61 5.54 -0.03
N LEU A 350 20.84 5.55 1.29
CA LEU A 350 19.87 4.99 2.24
C LEU A 350 18.52 5.74 2.16
N SER A 351 17.41 5.02 1.99
CA SER A 351 16.06 5.60 1.88
C SER A 351 15.48 5.97 3.25
N PRO A 352 14.39 6.78 3.32
CA PRO A 352 13.55 6.79 4.51
C PRO A 352 12.89 5.42 4.70
N ASP A 353 12.60 5.04 5.96
CA ASP A 353 11.81 3.85 6.27
C ASP A 353 10.74 4.17 7.30
N ILE A 354 9.53 4.46 6.82
CA ILE A 354 8.34 4.73 7.66
C ILE A 354 8.10 3.60 8.67
N LEU A 355 8.39 2.35 8.32
CA LEU A 355 8.01 1.20 9.13
C LEU A 355 8.90 1.03 10.37
N HIS A 356 10.23 1.01 10.24
CA HIS A 356 11.12 0.87 11.40
C HIS A 356 11.47 2.20 12.08
N GLN A 357 11.46 3.33 11.35
CA GLN A 357 11.75 4.64 11.95
C GLN A 357 10.51 5.20 12.67
N LEU A 358 9.38 5.33 11.96
CA LEU A 358 8.19 6.01 12.51
C LEU A 358 7.26 5.07 13.27
N ILE A 359 6.75 4.00 12.64
CA ILE A 359 5.71 3.15 13.22
C ILE A 359 6.27 2.30 14.38
N LYS A 360 7.23 1.41 14.08
CA LYS A 360 7.84 0.53 15.10
C LYS A 360 8.74 1.32 16.05
N GLY A 361 9.46 2.34 15.54
CA GLY A 361 10.40 3.16 16.32
C GLY A 361 9.73 4.30 17.10
N GLY A 362 9.35 5.37 16.42
CA GLY A 362 8.83 6.59 17.02
C GLY A 362 7.54 6.41 17.83
N PHE A 363 6.53 5.77 17.25
CA PHE A 363 5.24 5.54 17.92
C PHE A 363 5.32 4.43 18.97
N LYS A 364 5.54 3.18 18.54
CA LYS A 364 5.46 2.02 19.42
C LYS A 364 6.58 2.00 20.46
N ASP A 365 7.83 1.88 20.01
CA ASP A 365 8.96 1.64 20.92
C ASP A 365 9.32 2.85 21.79
N HIS A 366 8.86 4.07 21.46
CA HIS A 366 9.13 5.28 22.25
C HIS A 366 7.84 5.92 22.79
N LEU A 367 6.95 6.47 21.95
CA LEU A 367 5.82 7.30 22.45
C LEU A 367 4.81 6.53 23.32
N VAL A 368 4.44 5.29 22.95
CA VAL A 368 3.52 4.46 23.76
C VAL A 368 4.18 4.04 25.08
N ASP A 369 5.46 3.68 25.03
CA ASP A 369 6.30 3.34 26.20
C ASP A 369 6.40 4.54 27.17
N TRP A 370 6.62 5.75 26.65
CA TRP A 370 6.67 6.98 27.45
C TRP A 370 5.33 7.31 28.12
N VAL A 371 4.18 6.96 27.53
CA VAL A 371 2.87 7.12 28.19
C VAL A 371 2.72 6.15 29.36
N GLU A 372 3.14 4.88 29.20
CA GLU A 372 3.15 3.92 30.29
C GLU A 372 4.09 4.36 31.43
N HIS A 373 5.31 4.77 31.11
CA HIS A 373 6.26 5.30 32.08
C HIS A 373 5.77 6.60 32.75
N TYR A 374 5.11 7.51 32.02
CA TYR A 374 4.48 8.71 32.59
C TYR A 374 3.39 8.36 33.62
N LEU A 375 2.48 7.46 33.28
CA LEU A 375 1.40 7.04 34.18
C LEU A 375 1.96 6.35 35.43
N ILE A 376 2.99 5.51 35.29
CA ILE A 376 3.71 4.87 36.40
C ILE A 376 4.39 5.92 37.30
N HIS A 377 5.00 6.95 36.72
CA HIS A 377 5.65 8.03 37.48
C HIS A 377 4.62 8.85 38.29
N VAL A 378 3.51 9.27 37.67
CA VAL A 378 2.53 10.18 38.28
C VAL A 378 1.60 9.49 39.28
N HIS A 379 1.17 8.25 39.00
CA HIS A 379 0.17 7.55 39.81
C HIS A 379 0.73 6.40 40.66
N GLY A 380 1.96 5.96 40.38
CA GLY A 380 2.53 4.73 40.92
C GLY A 380 1.94 3.48 40.24
N LYS A 381 2.76 2.43 40.14
CA LYS A 381 2.49 1.25 39.29
C LYS A 381 1.06 0.68 39.42
N THR A 382 0.58 0.40 40.63
CA THR A 382 -0.74 -0.25 40.84
C THR A 382 -1.96 0.63 40.50
N GLN A 383 -1.79 1.96 40.37
CA GLN A 383 -2.84 2.82 39.84
C GLN A 383 -2.66 3.08 38.35
N ALA A 384 -1.42 3.16 37.86
CA ALA A 384 -1.12 3.18 36.44
C ALA A 384 -1.66 1.94 35.72
N GLU A 385 -1.48 0.73 36.29
CA GLU A 385 -2.04 -0.53 35.77
C GLU A 385 -3.55 -0.44 35.52
N LYS A 386 -4.33 0.17 36.41
CA LYS A 386 -5.77 0.36 36.21
C LYS A 386 -6.10 1.38 35.12
N VAL A 387 -5.34 2.48 35.04
CA VAL A 387 -5.52 3.48 33.98
C VAL A 387 -5.17 2.89 32.61
N LEU A 388 -4.15 2.02 32.56
CA LEU A 388 -3.79 1.25 31.38
C LEU A 388 -4.92 0.27 31.01
N ASP A 389 -5.47 -0.49 31.97
CA ASP A 389 -6.65 -1.33 31.75
C ASP A 389 -7.83 -0.51 31.18
N GLU A 390 -8.09 0.70 31.71
CA GLU A 390 -9.18 1.59 31.28
C GLU A 390 -8.95 2.15 29.87
N ILE A 391 -7.71 2.55 29.52
CA ILE A 391 -7.30 2.89 28.15
C ILE A 391 -7.56 1.70 27.20
N ASP A 392 -7.25 0.48 27.63
CA ASP A 392 -7.45 -0.74 26.84
C ASP A 392 -8.94 -1.11 26.68
N GLN A 393 -9.78 -0.82 27.68
CA GLN A 393 -11.25 -0.91 27.57
C GLN A 393 -11.80 0.13 26.59
N ARG A 394 -11.29 1.37 26.59
CA ARG A 394 -11.68 2.40 25.60
C ARG A 394 -11.35 1.96 24.18
N ILE A 395 -10.12 1.49 23.95
CA ILE A 395 -9.67 0.93 22.66
C ILE A 395 -10.58 -0.24 22.21
N ALA A 396 -10.98 -1.12 23.14
CA ALA A 396 -11.88 -2.23 22.84
C ALA A 396 -13.34 -1.80 22.53
N ALA A 397 -13.78 -0.63 22.99
CA ALA A 397 -15.13 -0.09 22.80
C ALA A 397 -15.29 0.78 21.53
N VAL A 398 -14.24 0.94 20.72
CA VAL A 398 -14.32 1.61 19.40
C VAL A 398 -15.21 0.80 18.46
N ALA A 399 -16.04 1.49 17.68
CA ALA A 399 -16.99 0.86 16.76
C ALA A 399 -16.28 0.12 15.59
N PRO A 400 -16.90 -0.93 15.00
CA PRO A 400 -16.34 -1.59 13.82
C PRO A 400 -16.30 -0.66 12.60
N TYR A 401 -15.15 -0.63 11.91
CA TYR A 401 -14.94 0.13 10.68
C TYR A 401 -14.09 -0.69 9.69
N THR A 402 -14.42 -0.62 8.40
CA THR A 402 -13.73 -1.34 7.33
C THR A 402 -12.27 -0.88 7.24
N GLY A 403 -11.31 -1.80 7.14
CA GLY A 403 -9.88 -1.45 7.15
C GLY A 403 -9.32 -0.95 8.50
N LEU A 404 -10.05 -1.12 9.61
CA LEU A 404 -9.57 -0.91 10.97
C LEU A 404 -9.55 -2.23 11.77
N GLN A 405 -8.38 -2.58 12.28
CA GLN A 405 -8.21 -3.74 13.15
C GLN A 405 -8.96 -3.54 14.48
N ARG A 406 -9.83 -4.49 14.85
CA ARG A 406 -10.46 -4.53 16.18
C ARG A 406 -9.45 -5.01 17.23
N PHE A 407 -9.50 -4.42 18.43
CA PHE A 407 -8.61 -4.76 19.55
C PHE A 407 -9.39 -5.17 20.81
N PRO A 408 -9.99 -6.38 20.88
CA PRO A 408 -10.84 -6.81 22.00
C PRO A 408 -10.12 -6.97 23.35
N GLN A 409 -8.80 -6.81 23.38
CA GLN A 409 -7.93 -6.90 24.56
C GLN A 409 -7.03 -5.65 24.68
N GLY A 410 -7.42 -4.55 24.02
CA GLY A 410 -6.60 -3.35 23.88
C GLY A 410 -5.19 -3.67 23.39
N ARG A 411 -4.18 -3.17 24.10
CA ARG A 411 -2.75 -3.29 23.77
C ARG A 411 -2.08 -4.56 24.29
N HIS A 412 -2.82 -5.53 24.85
CA HIS A 412 -2.24 -6.77 25.41
C HIS A 412 -1.79 -7.80 24.35
N PHE A 413 -1.05 -7.35 23.32
CA PHE A 413 -0.50 -8.21 22.29
C PHE A 413 0.59 -9.14 22.85
N LYS A 414 0.44 -10.45 22.65
CA LYS A 414 1.48 -11.46 22.98
C LYS A 414 2.79 -11.22 22.22
N GLN A 415 2.70 -10.63 21.04
CA GLN A 415 3.80 -10.08 20.25
C GLN A 415 3.21 -9.00 19.36
N TRP A 416 3.67 -7.76 19.48
CA TRP A 416 3.26 -6.64 18.63
C TRP A 416 3.80 -6.81 17.20
N THR A 417 2.93 -6.69 16.20
CA THR A 417 3.29 -6.64 14.78
C THR A 417 3.40 -5.19 14.27
N SER A 418 3.76 -5.04 12.99
CA SER A 418 3.61 -3.79 12.24
C SER A 418 2.16 -3.29 12.24
N ASP A 419 1.22 -4.21 12.10
CA ASP A 419 -0.15 -3.89 11.71
C ASP A 419 -0.98 -3.56 12.96
N ASP A 420 -0.73 -4.27 14.07
CA ASP A 420 -1.18 -3.87 15.42
C ASP A 420 -0.77 -2.43 15.75
N SER A 421 0.48 -2.07 15.40
CA SER A 421 1.02 -0.74 15.64
C SER A 421 0.32 0.31 14.77
N LYS A 422 0.12 0.03 13.47
CA LYS A 422 -0.63 0.89 12.55
C LYS A 422 -2.08 1.08 13.02
N GLY A 423 -2.78 0.00 13.37
CA GLY A 423 -4.17 0.06 13.82
C GLY A 423 -4.33 0.84 15.13
N LEU A 424 -3.40 0.65 16.08
CA LEU A 424 -3.41 1.40 17.34
C LEU A 424 -3.21 2.91 17.11
N MET A 425 -2.32 3.33 16.19
CA MET A 425 -2.13 4.74 15.84
C MET A 425 -3.46 5.43 15.47
N LYS A 426 -4.38 4.72 14.80
CA LYS A 426 -5.68 5.24 14.36
C LYS A 426 -6.65 5.55 15.50
N VAL A 427 -6.43 5.03 16.73
CA VAL A 427 -7.39 5.15 17.86
C VAL A 427 -6.78 5.66 19.16
N TYR A 428 -5.45 5.66 19.30
CA TYR A 428 -4.79 5.86 20.60
C TYR A 428 -5.00 7.25 21.23
N ILE A 429 -5.10 8.31 20.41
CA ILE A 429 -5.29 9.70 20.89
C ILE A 429 -6.55 9.83 21.76
N ALA A 430 -7.70 9.36 21.28
CA ALA A 430 -8.96 9.43 22.03
C ALA A 430 -8.97 8.48 23.25
N ALA A 431 -8.22 7.38 23.20
CA ALA A 431 -8.14 6.45 24.32
C ALA A 431 -7.38 7.04 25.53
N ILE A 432 -6.26 7.75 25.31
CA ILE A 432 -5.45 8.35 26.37
C ILE A 432 -5.98 9.71 26.87
N GLU A 433 -6.91 10.33 26.13
CA GLU A 433 -7.49 11.64 26.43
C GLU A 433 -8.11 11.70 27.84
N GLY A 434 -7.83 12.76 28.59
CA GLY A 434 -8.24 12.91 29.99
C GLY A 434 -7.39 12.13 31.03
N TYR A 435 -6.56 11.15 30.64
CA TYR A 435 -5.58 10.52 31.54
C TYR A 435 -4.18 11.14 31.47
N VAL A 436 -3.85 11.82 30.36
CA VAL A 436 -2.56 12.49 30.15
C VAL A 436 -2.73 14.00 29.94
N PRO A 437 -1.70 14.84 30.20
CA PRO A 437 -1.75 16.26 29.91
C PRO A 437 -2.00 16.54 28.42
N GLN A 438 -2.68 17.66 28.10
CA GLN A 438 -2.93 18.06 26.70
C GLN A 438 -1.64 18.16 25.87
N TYR A 439 -0.50 18.49 26.46
CA TYR A 439 0.80 18.48 25.78
C TYR A 439 1.26 17.09 25.29
N VAL A 440 0.86 16.01 25.98
CA VAL A 440 1.04 14.64 25.46
C VAL A 440 0.14 14.43 24.25
N VAL A 441 -1.13 14.85 24.31
CA VAL A 441 -2.08 14.74 23.19
C VAL A 441 -1.58 15.54 21.97
N PHE A 442 -1.11 16.78 22.15
CA PHE A 442 -0.47 17.58 21.10
C PHE A 442 0.77 16.88 20.50
N THR A 443 1.56 16.18 21.32
CA THR A 443 2.72 15.40 20.84
C THR A 443 2.30 14.27 19.92
N PHE A 444 1.29 13.48 20.31
CA PHE A 444 0.75 12.42 19.44
C PHE A 444 0.10 12.99 18.18
N ARG A 445 -0.67 14.08 18.30
CA ARG A 445 -1.29 14.77 17.17
C ARG A 445 -0.23 15.17 16.14
N ALA A 446 0.79 15.93 16.54
CA ALA A 446 1.84 16.40 15.63
C ALA A 446 2.64 15.24 15.01
N PHE A 447 2.90 14.18 15.79
CA PHE A 447 3.53 12.96 15.28
C PHE A 447 2.68 12.22 14.23
N LEU A 448 1.35 12.13 14.44
CA LEU A 448 0.45 11.53 13.46
C LEU A 448 0.28 12.42 12.22
N GLU A 449 0.12 13.74 12.38
CA GLU A 449 0.05 14.68 11.26
C GLU A 449 1.31 14.58 10.38
N PHE A 450 2.51 14.55 10.97
CA PHE A 450 3.75 14.22 10.24
C PHE A 450 3.67 12.85 9.54
N CYS A 451 3.26 11.79 10.25
CA CYS A 451 3.20 10.43 9.72
C CYS A 451 2.22 10.25 8.55
N TYR A 452 1.15 11.04 8.47
CA TYR A 452 0.19 10.99 7.35
C TYR A 452 0.61 11.88 6.19
N LEU A 453 1.21 13.06 6.46
CA LEU A 453 1.77 13.93 5.42
C LEU A 453 2.93 13.26 4.66
N VAL A 454 3.89 12.62 5.35
CA VAL A 454 4.99 11.89 4.69
C VAL A 454 4.55 10.58 4.00
N ARG A 455 3.25 10.25 4.06
CA ARG A 455 2.62 9.11 3.38
C ARG A 455 1.62 9.53 2.29
N ARG A 456 1.57 10.80 1.89
CA ARG A 456 0.81 11.19 0.68
C ARG A 456 1.55 10.71 -0.58
N ASN A 457 0.82 10.17 -1.55
CA ASN A 457 1.38 9.66 -2.81
C ASN A 457 1.88 10.79 -3.72
N VAL A 458 1.33 12.00 -3.55
CA VAL A 458 1.84 13.25 -4.13
C VAL A 458 2.21 14.18 -2.98
N ILE A 459 3.43 14.72 -3.00
CA ILE A 459 3.90 15.70 -2.00
C ILE A 459 4.30 16.98 -2.73
N THR A 460 3.56 18.06 -2.46
CA THR A 460 3.79 19.39 -3.04
C THR A 460 4.83 20.19 -2.25
N GLN A 461 5.28 21.33 -2.79
CA GLN A 461 6.15 22.25 -2.04
C GLN A 461 5.47 22.81 -0.78
N GLN A 462 4.14 22.96 -0.80
CA GLN A 462 3.35 23.39 0.36
C GLN A 462 3.30 22.28 1.43
N MET A 463 3.05 21.04 1.03
CA MET A 463 3.09 19.89 1.95
C MET A 463 4.48 19.67 2.56
N LEU A 464 5.56 20.01 1.85
CA LEU A 464 6.92 19.99 2.42
C LEU A 464 7.10 21.00 3.57
N VAL A 465 6.41 22.13 3.56
CA VAL A 465 6.38 23.09 4.70
C VAL A 465 5.57 22.50 5.85
N GLU A 466 4.41 21.92 5.56
CA GLU A 466 3.54 21.28 6.57
C GLU A 466 4.24 20.09 7.27
N ILE A 467 5.06 19.33 6.56
CA ILE A 467 5.89 18.25 7.13
C ILE A 467 6.92 18.81 8.12
N ASP A 468 7.58 19.92 7.80
CA ASP A 468 8.58 20.55 8.68
C ASP A 468 7.91 21.23 9.89
N ASP A 469 6.76 21.88 9.69
CA ASP A 469 5.96 22.45 10.78
C ASP A 469 5.38 21.38 11.71
N ALA A 470 4.92 20.23 11.19
CA ALA A 470 4.49 19.10 12.00
C ALA A 470 5.65 18.51 12.82
N LEU A 471 6.85 18.41 12.24
CA LEU A 471 8.07 17.99 12.93
C LEU A 471 8.48 18.99 14.03
N ARG A 472 8.45 20.29 13.73
CA ARG A 472 8.73 21.39 14.66
C ARG A 472 7.76 21.38 15.85
N CYS A 473 6.46 21.17 15.59
CA CYS A 473 5.45 21.00 16.63
C CYS A 473 5.67 19.73 17.46
N PHE A 474 6.02 18.60 16.83
CA PHE A 474 6.36 17.37 17.54
C PHE A 474 7.56 17.55 18.48
N HIS A 475 8.63 18.22 18.02
CA HIS A 475 9.81 18.53 18.82
C HIS A 475 9.50 19.48 19.99
N LEU A 476 8.63 20.49 19.78
CA LEU A 476 8.18 21.39 20.85
C LEU A 476 7.35 20.67 21.91
N TYR A 477 6.36 19.87 21.51
CA TYR A 477 5.41 19.29 22.47
C TYR A 477 5.99 18.10 23.24
N ARG A 478 6.91 17.31 22.65
CA ARG A 478 7.51 16.14 23.33
C ARG A 478 8.32 16.51 24.57
N GLU A 479 8.74 17.76 24.73
CA GLU A 479 9.38 18.27 25.96
C GLU A 479 8.55 17.99 27.23
N VAL A 480 7.23 17.76 27.11
CA VAL A 480 6.38 17.32 28.23
C VAL A 480 6.94 16.07 28.94
N PHE A 481 7.54 15.13 28.21
CA PHE A 481 8.10 13.91 28.78
C PHE A 481 9.44 14.14 29.49
N TRP A 482 10.26 15.08 29.00
CA TRP A 482 11.47 15.53 29.69
C TRP A 482 11.11 16.27 30.99
N ASN A 483 10.19 17.23 30.89
CA ASN A 483 9.73 18.04 32.02
C ASN A 483 8.98 17.22 33.09
N ALA A 484 8.43 16.06 32.73
CA ALA A 484 7.85 15.07 33.65
C ALA A 484 8.87 14.06 34.23
N GLY A 485 10.16 14.13 33.86
CA GLY A 485 11.18 13.18 34.31
C GLY A 485 10.98 11.75 33.81
N VAL A 486 10.41 11.60 32.61
CA VAL A 486 10.12 10.31 31.96
C VAL A 486 11.21 9.91 30.97
N VAL A 487 11.92 10.88 30.38
CA VAL A 487 12.88 10.69 29.30
C VAL A 487 14.21 11.38 29.62
N ASP A 488 15.28 10.61 29.72
CA ASP A 488 16.64 11.12 30.00
C ASP A 488 17.36 11.71 28.77
N THR A 489 16.87 11.46 27.54
CA THR A 489 17.39 12.05 26.30
C THR A 489 16.44 11.87 25.12
N PHE A 490 16.36 12.88 24.24
CA PHE A 490 15.69 12.77 22.92
C PHE A 490 16.62 12.28 21.80
N SER A 491 17.91 12.04 22.09
CA SER A 491 18.91 11.56 21.12
C SER A 491 18.69 10.09 20.74
N LEU A 492 17.60 9.85 20.00
CA LEU A 492 17.10 8.55 19.60
C LEU A 492 17.06 8.47 18.07
N PRO A 493 17.98 7.72 17.42
CA PRO A 493 18.16 7.75 15.96
C PRO A 493 16.89 7.55 15.11
N ARG A 494 15.91 6.80 15.62
CA ARG A 494 14.64 6.52 14.91
C ARG A 494 13.65 7.70 14.92
N GLN A 495 13.67 8.55 15.95
CA GLN A 495 12.95 9.84 15.93
C GLN A 495 13.78 10.90 15.19
N HIS A 496 15.08 10.98 15.46
CA HIS A 496 15.98 11.88 14.73
C HIS A 496 15.91 11.69 13.19
N ALA A 497 15.67 10.47 12.71
CA ALA A 497 15.44 10.18 11.29
C ALA A 497 14.41 11.12 10.64
N MET A 498 13.40 11.59 11.38
CA MET A 498 12.37 12.54 10.92
C MET A 498 12.97 13.83 10.35
N LYS A 499 14.07 14.36 10.93
CA LYS A 499 14.79 15.56 10.43
C LYS A 499 15.29 15.41 8.98
N HIS A 500 15.43 14.19 8.48
CA HIS A 500 15.90 13.93 7.12
C HIS A 500 14.76 13.82 6.10
N TYR A 501 13.50 13.64 6.53
CA TYR A 501 12.39 13.33 5.61
C TYR A 501 12.17 14.40 4.55
N TYR A 502 12.20 15.70 4.90
CA TYR A 502 12.11 16.80 3.93
C TYR A 502 13.11 16.63 2.77
N HIS A 503 14.38 16.39 3.09
CA HIS A 503 15.42 16.21 2.08
C HIS A 503 15.29 14.87 1.34
N LEU A 504 14.97 13.79 2.04
CA LEU A 504 14.81 12.47 1.44
C LEU A 504 13.63 12.44 0.45
N ILE A 505 12.54 13.15 0.74
CA ILE A 505 11.42 13.34 -0.19
C ILE A 505 11.87 14.13 -1.43
N CYS A 506 12.65 15.20 -1.24
CA CYS A 506 13.22 15.95 -2.38
C CYS A 506 14.23 15.14 -3.21
N GLN A 507 14.94 14.18 -2.58
CA GLN A 507 15.96 13.34 -3.22
C GLN A 507 15.36 12.14 -3.96
N PHE A 508 14.33 11.50 -3.38
CA PHE A 508 13.81 10.19 -3.80
C PHE A 508 12.33 10.19 -4.24
N GLY A 509 11.53 11.20 -3.88
CA GLY A 509 10.08 11.23 -4.14
C GLY A 509 9.22 10.80 -2.94
N ALA A 510 7.98 10.38 -3.20
CA ALA A 510 7.03 9.97 -2.16
C ALA A 510 7.55 8.73 -1.40
N PRO A 511 7.62 8.74 -0.05
CA PRO A 511 8.22 7.65 0.72
C PRO A 511 7.47 6.31 0.69
N ASN A 512 6.21 6.25 0.23
CA ASN A 512 5.40 5.02 0.22
C ASN A 512 6.07 3.89 -0.58
N GLY A 513 6.46 4.16 -1.83
CA GLY A 513 7.21 3.25 -2.69
C GLY A 513 8.63 2.90 -2.23
N LEU A 514 9.07 3.43 -1.07
CA LEU A 514 10.43 3.30 -0.52
C LEU A 514 10.45 2.73 0.91
N CYS A 515 9.30 2.28 1.42
CA CYS A 515 9.14 1.77 2.77
C CYS A 515 9.51 0.27 2.89
N SER A 516 10.02 -0.17 4.05
CA SER A 516 10.31 -1.60 4.27
C SER A 516 9.04 -2.47 4.42
N SER A 517 7.84 -1.91 4.34
CA SER A 517 6.60 -2.70 4.20
C SER A 517 6.62 -3.52 2.90
N ILE A 518 7.22 -2.99 1.84
CA ILE A 518 7.37 -3.67 0.55
C ILE A 518 8.24 -4.92 0.72
N THR A 519 9.40 -4.80 1.36
CA THR A 519 10.30 -5.95 1.61
C THR A 519 9.69 -6.93 2.61
N GLU A 520 9.04 -6.47 3.69
CA GLU A 520 8.37 -7.36 4.65
C GLU A 520 7.19 -8.13 4.01
N SER A 521 6.41 -7.51 3.12
CA SER A 521 5.37 -8.17 2.32
C SER A 521 5.95 -9.24 1.38
N LYS A 522 7.06 -8.93 0.69
CA LYS A 522 7.78 -9.92 -0.13
C LYS A 522 8.45 -11.02 0.72
N HIS A 523 8.91 -10.74 1.95
CA HIS A 523 9.38 -11.76 2.89
C HIS A 523 8.29 -12.77 3.21
N ILE A 524 7.04 -12.31 3.37
CA ILE A 524 5.91 -13.19 3.65
C ILE A 524 5.68 -14.14 2.48
N LYS A 525 5.49 -13.60 1.27
CA LYS A 525 5.10 -14.38 0.08
C LYS A 525 6.23 -15.23 -0.49
N ALA A 526 7.48 -14.76 -0.50
CA ALA A 526 8.62 -15.47 -1.08
C ALA A 526 9.46 -16.31 -0.09
N VAL A 527 9.30 -16.10 1.24
CA VAL A 527 10.14 -16.77 2.25
C VAL A 527 9.30 -17.43 3.37
N LYS A 528 8.47 -16.68 4.11
CA LYS A 528 7.76 -17.19 5.29
C LYS A 528 6.69 -18.22 4.90
N GLN A 529 5.87 -17.97 3.87
CA GLN A 529 4.85 -18.90 3.37
C GLN A 529 5.49 -20.19 2.77
N PRO A 530 6.44 -20.11 1.81
CA PRO A 530 7.16 -21.29 1.30
C PRO A 530 7.81 -22.11 2.41
N TYR A 531 8.47 -21.48 3.39
CA TYR A 531 9.10 -22.19 4.51
C TYR A 531 8.09 -23.02 5.32
N ARG A 532 6.90 -22.47 5.61
CA ARG A 532 5.80 -23.17 6.32
C ARG A 532 5.37 -24.45 5.59
N ARG A 533 5.41 -24.45 4.24
CA ARG A 533 5.06 -25.59 3.37
C ARG A 533 6.16 -26.65 3.23
N THR A 534 7.41 -26.34 3.60
CA THR A 534 8.52 -27.33 3.55
C THR A 534 8.45 -28.38 4.65
N ASN A 535 9.19 -29.48 4.49
CA ASN A 535 9.47 -30.42 5.57
C ASN A 535 10.52 -29.92 6.59
N ARG A 536 11.02 -28.68 6.43
CA ARG A 536 12.05 -27.99 7.23
C ARG A 536 13.47 -28.58 7.22
N PHE A 537 13.69 -29.70 6.54
CA PHE A 537 15.02 -30.28 6.29
C PHE A 537 15.55 -29.83 4.92
N GLN A 538 16.71 -29.16 4.85
CA GLN A 538 17.20 -28.52 3.61
C GLN A 538 16.12 -27.67 2.94
N ALA A 539 15.48 -26.79 3.73
CA ALA A 539 14.26 -26.08 3.33
C ALA A 539 14.44 -25.16 2.11
N LEU A 540 15.61 -24.55 1.92
CA LEU A 540 15.88 -23.56 0.88
C LEU A 540 15.51 -24.08 -0.53
N GLY A 541 16.06 -25.22 -0.95
CA GLY A 541 15.74 -25.81 -2.25
C GLY A 541 14.26 -26.21 -2.42
N GLN A 542 13.55 -26.52 -1.33
CA GLN A 542 12.10 -26.74 -1.38
C GLN A 542 11.33 -25.43 -1.56
N MET A 543 11.76 -24.34 -0.89
CA MET A 543 11.14 -23.01 -1.02
C MET A 543 11.27 -22.47 -2.44
N LEU A 544 12.43 -22.64 -3.08
CA LEU A 544 12.66 -22.24 -4.48
C LEU A 544 11.73 -22.99 -5.44
N LEU A 545 11.58 -24.31 -5.26
CA LEU A 545 10.66 -25.15 -6.04
C LEU A 545 9.17 -24.90 -5.73
N ILE A 546 8.85 -24.24 -4.61
CA ILE A 546 7.49 -23.77 -4.31
C ILE A 546 7.25 -22.44 -5.03
N ASN A 547 8.16 -21.47 -4.88
CA ASN A 547 8.10 -20.18 -5.56
C ASN A 547 7.99 -20.36 -7.08
N GLN A 548 8.88 -21.13 -7.69
CA GLN A 548 8.88 -21.35 -9.15
C GLN A 548 7.55 -21.97 -9.66
N ARG A 549 6.89 -22.82 -8.86
CA ARG A 549 5.58 -23.39 -9.22
C ARG A 549 4.43 -22.41 -9.03
N LEU A 550 4.49 -21.56 -8.00
CA LEU A 550 3.54 -20.46 -7.80
C LEU A 550 3.65 -19.45 -8.94
N ASP A 551 4.86 -19.01 -9.29
CA ASP A 551 5.14 -18.09 -10.38
C ASP A 551 4.59 -18.62 -11.71
N LYS A 552 4.85 -19.90 -12.03
CA LYS A 552 4.35 -20.57 -13.24
C LYS A 552 2.83 -20.70 -13.29
N LEU A 553 2.16 -21.00 -12.16
CA LEU A 553 0.70 -21.06 -12.09
C LEU A 553 0.06 -19.67 -12.23
N ILE A 554 0.64 -18.64 -11.59
CA ILE A 554 0.16 -17.25 -11.70
C ILE A 554 0.34 -16.73 -13.14
N ALA A 555 1.49 -16.99 -13.76
CA ALA A 555 1.76 -16.57 -15.13
C ALA A 555 0.84 -17.30 -16.15
N ALA A 556 0.58 -18.60 -15.96
CA ALA A 556 -0.40 -19.33 -16.75
C ALA A 556 -1.84 -18.82 -16.53
N CYS A 557 -2.22 -18.51 -15.29
CA CYS A 557 -3.53 -17.93 -14.97
C CYS A 557 -3.76 -16.58 -15.69
N ALA A 558 -2.73 -15.73 -15.74
CA ALA A 558 -2.77 -14.47 -16.48
C ALA A 558 -2.93 -14.69 -18.00
N ASP A 559 -2.09 -15.56 -18.59
CA ASP A 559 -2.15 -15.94 -20.02
C ASP A 559 -3.53 -16.51 -20.41
N PHE A 560 -4.12 -17.38 -19.59
CA PHE A 560 -5.47 -17.92 -19.82
C PHE A 560 -6.59 -16.88 -19.62
N LYS A 561 -6.42 -15.90 -18.70
CA LYS A 561 -7.38 -14.78 -18.54
C LYS A 561 -7.31 -13.80 -19.71
N GLU A 562 -6.11 -13.43 -20.16
CA GLU A 562 -5.89 -12.52 -21.30
C GLU A 562 -6.46 -13.11 -22.59
N ARG A 563 -6.35 -14.43 -22.78
CA ARG A 563 -6.99 -15.18 -23.88
C ARG A 563 -8.48 -15.47 -23.68
N GLY A 564 -9.10 -14.97 -22.60
CA GLY A 564 -10.54 -15.10 -22.30
C GLY A 564 -11.01 -16.49 -21.85
N MET A 565 -10.07 -17.43 -21.64
CA MET A 565 -10.34 -18.86 -21.44
C MET A 565 -10.93 -19.21 -20.06
N LEU A 566 -10.97 -18.22 -19.15
CA LEU A 566 -11.43 -18.35 -17.77
C LEU A 566 -12.63 -17.43 -17.43
N ASN A 567 -13.25 -16.81 -18.44
CA ASN A 567 -14.26 -15.75 -18.24
C ASN A 567 -15.63 -16.25 -17.72
N GLU A 568 -15.95 -17.52 -17.91
CA GLU A 568 -17.18 -18.15 -17.40
C GLU A 568 -16.88 -19.14 -16.25
N PRO A 569 -17.81 -19.35 -15.29
CA PRO A 569 -17.73 -20.43 -14.31
C PRO A 569 -17.50 -21.81 -14.96
N LEU A 570 -16.67 -22.64 -14.32
CA LEU A 570 -16.32 -23.98 -14.80
C LEU A 570 -17.55 -24.86 -15.11
N LEU A 571 -18.61 -24.74 -14.30
CA LEU A 571 -19.85 -25.51 -14.46
C LEU A 571 -20.70 -25.03 -15.65
N SER A 572 -20.83 -23.72 -15.88
CA SER A 572 -21.60 -23.20 -17.03
C SER A 572 -20.90 -23.56 -18.35
N HIS A 573 -19.58 -23.45 -18.38
CA HIS A 573 -18.75 -23.88 -19.51
C HIS A 573 -18.93 -25.38 -19.81
N ALA A 574 -18.92 -26.25 -18.79
CA ALA A 574 -19.15 -27.68 -18.94
C ALA A 574 -20.57 -28.03 -19.46
N LEU A 575 -21.61 -27.36 -18.95
CA LEU A 575 -22.99 -27.53 -19.40
C LEU A 575 -23.21 -27.02 -20.84
N GLY A 576 -22.57 -25.90 -21.19
CA GLY A 576 -22.55 -25.36 -22.55
C GLY A 576 -21.90 -26.31 -23.55
N ALA A 577 -20.76 -26.91 -23.19
CA ALA A 577 -20.07 -27.91 -24.02
C ALA A 577 -20.88 -29.21 -24.22
N LEU A 578 -21.80 -29.54 -23.29
CA LEU A 578 -22.74 -30.67 -23.42
C LEU A 578 -24.00 -30.32 -24.21
N GLY A 579 -24.16 -29.07 -24.67
CA GLY A 579 -25.33 -28.59 -25.41
C GLY A 579 -26.61 -28.47 -24.56
N GLN A 580 -26.51 -28.58 -23.23
CA GLN A 580 -27.67 -28.60 -22.32
C GLN A 580 -27.96 -27.20 -21.76
N ARG A 581 -28.56 -26.34 -22.58
CA ARG A 581 -29.30 -25.16 -22.10
C ARG A 581 -30.78 -25.54 -21.92
N SER A 582 -31.13 -26.06 -20.74
CA SER A 582 -32.53 -26.12 -20.29
C SER A 582 -32.94 -24.79 -19.65
N SER A 583 -34.24 -24.56 -19.47
CA SER A 583 -34.81 -23.43 -18.72
C SER A 583 -34.59 -23.50 -17.21
N ASP A 584 -34.03 -24.62 -16.73
CA ASP A 584 -34.09 -25.05 -15.33
C ASP A 584 -32.72 -24.91 -14.65
N THR A 585 -31.77 -24.24 -15.30
CA THR A 585 -30.39 -24.05 -14.80
C THR A 585 -30.29 -22.98 -13.72
N ASP A 586 -31.17 -21.99 -13.74
CA ASP A 586 -31.06 -20.81 -12.86
C ASP A 586 -31.31 -21.19 -11.39
N ASP A 587 -32.34 -22.01 -11.12
CA ASP A 587 -32.67 -22.57 -9.78
C ASP A 587 -31.53 -23.41 -9.16
N LEU A 588 -30.61 -23.94 -9.98
CA LEU A 588 -29.43 -24.70 -9.53
C LEU A 588 -28.19 -23.82 -9.36
N CYS A 589 -28.10 -22.69 -10.07
CA CYS A 589 -27.04 -21.71 -9.85
C CYS A 589 -27.25 -20.94 -8.53
N ASP A 590 -28.50 -20.57 -8.21
CA ASP A 590 -28.82 -19.83 -6.97
C ASP A 590 -28.46 -20.62 -5.69
N GLN A 591 -28.64 -21.95 -5.68
CA GLN A 591 -28.25 -22.81 -4.55
C GLN A 591 -26.74 -22.95 -4.36
N VAL A 592 -25.93 -22.69 -5.41
CA VAL A 592 -24.46 -22.62 -5.30
C VAL A 592 -24.00 -21.19 -4.96
N GLY A 593 -24.86 -20.18 -5.18
CA GLY A 593 -24.65 -18.81 -4.71
C GLY A 593 -24.53 -18.72 -3.19
N GLU A 594 -25.48 -19.32 -2.44
CA GLU A 594 -25.46 -19.32 -0.96
C GLU A 594 -24.20 -19.98 -0.33
N SER A 595 -23.39 -20.71 -1.12
CA SER A 595 -22.11 -21.29 -0.65
C SER A 595 -20.86 -20.58 -1.19
N ARG A 596 -21.01 -19.51 -1.98
CA ARG A 596 -19.94 -18.55 -2.28
C ARG A 596 -19.87 -17.41 -1.28
N ASP A 597 -21.01 -16.93 -0.79
CA ASP A 597 -21.05 -16.00 0.34
C ASP A 597 -20.29 -16.56 1.57
N MET A 598 -20.30 -17.91 1.74
CA MET A 598 -19.53 -18.63 2.77
C MET A 598 -18.06 -18.95 2.42
N ALA A 599 -17.61 -18.65 1.20
CA ALA A 599 -16.20 -18.70 0.83
C ALA A 599 -15.52 -17.37 1.19
N ASP A 600 -16.19 -16.25 0.90
CA ASP A 600 -15.75 -14.90 1.25
C ASP A 600 -15.66 -14.73 2.80
N GLU A 601 -16.54 -15.42 3.56
CA GLU A 601 -16.45 -15.53 5.03
C GLU A 601 -15.13 -16.16 5.56
N ILE A 602 -14.34 -16.85 4.73
CA ILE A 602 -13.05 -17.42 5.12
C ILE A 602 -11.91 -16.39 4.95
N GLU A 603 -12.00 -15.49 3.98
CA GLU A 603 -10.93 -14.58 3.61
C GLU A 603 -10.69 -13.53 4.71
N GLU A 604 -11.76 -13.00 5.33
CA GLU A 604 -11.65 -12.08 6.49
C GLU A 604 -11.09 -12.72 7.78
N GLN A 605 -10.98 -14.05 7.88
CA GLN A 605 -10.25 -14.70 8.99
C GLN A 605 -8.74 -14.83 8.72
N ALA A 606 -8.26 -14.53 7.52
CA ALA A 606 -6.84 -14.41 7.20
C ALA A 606 -6.27 -13.01 7.54
N GLY A 607 -6.78 -12.38 8.61
CA GLY A 607 -6.54 -10.98 9.00
C GLY A 607 -5.09 -10.58 9.35
N SER A 608 -4.24 -10.56 8.34
CA SER A 608 -2.96 -9.85 8.24
C SER A 608 -2.50 -9.89 6.78
N TYR A 609 -1.82 -8.85 6.29
CA TYR A 609 -1.24 -8.72 4.94
C TYR A 609 -2.13 -8.18 3.82
N GLU A 610 -3.17 -7.42 4.15
CA GLU A 610 -3.87 -6.53 3.22
C GLU A 610 -3.82 -5.08 3.70
N GLU A 611 -2.72 -4.41 3.35
CA GLU A 611 -2.85 -3.03 2.86
C GLU A 611 -3.29 -3.14 1.40
N GLU A 612 -4.51 -2.68 1.12
CA GLU A 612 -5.07 -2.44 -0.22
C GLU A 612 -5.04 -3.65 -1.20
N LEU A 613 -5.77 -4.73 -0.89
CA LEU A 613 -6.19 -5.72 -1.91
C LEU A 613 -7.63 -5.48 -2.40
N SER A 614 -8.02 -4.21 -2.56
CA SER A 614 -9.29 -3.82 -3.19
C SER A 614 -9.15 -3.83 -4.72
N ASP A 615 -10.16 -4.33 -5.44
CA ASP A 615 -10.18 -4.30 -6.90
C ASP A 615 -10.16 -2.85 -7.43
N ALA A 616 -9.19 -2.54 -8.29
CA ALA A 616 -9.13 -1.27 -9.00
C ALA A 616 -10.14 -1.25 -10.15
N VAL A 617 -11.03 -0.25 -10.16
CA VAL A 617 -12.15 -0.16 -11.12
C VAL A 617 -11.97 1.01 -12.09
N ASP A 618 -12.03 0.73 -13.40
CA ASP A 618 -12.13 1.74 -14.47
C ASP A 618 -13.52 2.43 -14.41
N ALA A 619 -13.63 3.50 -13.62
CA ALA A 619 -14.84 4.30 -13.49
C ALA A 619 -14.85 5.54 -14.42
N PRO A 620 -16.03 6.13 -14.72
CA PRO A 620 -16.13 7.39 -15.45
C PRO A 620 -15.41 8.54 -14.73
N ARG A 621 -14.51 9.23 -15.43
CA ARG A 621 -13.57 10.24 -14.90
C ARG A 621 -14.19 11.60 -14.53
N SER A 622 -15.43 11.62 -14.04
CA SER A 622 -16.21 12.84 -13.77
C SER A 622 -17.08 12.74 -12.52
N VAL A 623 -16.80 11.79 -11.63
CA VAL A 623 -17.55 11.56 -10.39
C VAL A 623 -16.55 11.24 -9.27
N GLU A 624 -16.54 12.05 -8.21
CA GLU A 624 -15.56 11.94 -7.12
C GLU A 624 -15.87 10.77 -6.17
N ALA A 625 -17.15 10.48 -5.95
CA ALA A 625 -17.64 9.29 -5.28
C ALA A 625 -19.00 8.86 -5.85
N HIS A 626 -19.22 7.55 -5.96
CA HIS A 626 -20.48 6.94 -6.42
C HIS A 626 -20.84 5.75 -5.53
N VAL A 627 -22.08 5.70 -5.04
CA VAL A 627 -22.56 4.62 -4.16
C VAL A 627 -23.51 3.69 -4.89
N SER A 628 -23.33 2.38 -4.72
CA SER A 628 -24.21 1.34 -5.25
C SER A 628 -24.75 0.45 -4.13
N LEU A 629 -26.00 0.00 -4.25
CA LEU A 629 -26.55 -1.01 -3.34
C LEU A 629 -26.01 -2.40 -3.70
N ALA A 630 -25.85 -3.28 -2.70
CA ALA A 630 -25.40 -4.65 -2.92
C ALA A 630 -26.27 -5.38 -3.96
N ARG A 631 -25.65 -6.23 -4.80
CA ARG A 631 -26.31 -6.91 -5.93
C ARG A 631 -27.59 -7.68 -5.54
N THR A 632 -27.63 -8.25 -4.34
CA THR A 632 -28.72 -9.09 -3.85
C THR A 632 -29.51 -8.39 -2.73
N HIS A 633 -30.80 -8.17 -2.98
CA HIS A 633 -31.74 -7.65 -1.97
C HIS A 633 -32.15 -8.73 -0.95
N GLN A 634 -32.46 -8.31 0.26
CA GLN A 634 -32.63 -9.22 1.39
C GLN A 634 -34.07 -9.73 1.52
N CYS A 635 -34.33 -10.90 0.91
CA CYS A 635 -35.65 -11.53 0.82
C CYS A 635 -36.39 -11.76 2.16
N LYS A 636 -35.67 -11.74 3.30
CA LYS A 636 -36.20 -11.95 4.66
C LYS A 636 -36.51 -10.64 5.43
N ARG A 637 -36.10 -9.47 4.92
CA ARG A 637 -36.39 -8.14 5.47
C ARG A 637 -37.77 -7.63 5.03
N ALA A 638 -38.21 -6.49 5.56
CA ALA A 638 -39.43 -5.78 5.19
C ALA A 638 -39.59 -5.55 3.67
N ARG A 639 -40.85 -5.62 3.20
CA ARG A 639 -41.22 -5.46 1.77
C ARG A 639 -42.22 -4.33 1.47
N THR A 640 -42.67 -3.62 2.50
CA THR A 640 -43.56 -2.44 2.40
C THR A 640 -43.09 -1.37 3.39
N VAL A 641 -43.44 -0.11 3.16
CA VAL A 641 -43.02 1.02 4.02
C VAL A 641 -43.48 0.83 5.47
N GLY A 642 -44.74 0.39 5.67
CA GLY A 642 -45.28 0.12 7.01
C GLY A 642 -44.60 -1.07 7.73
N ALA A 643 -44.15 -2.09 6.98
CA ALA A 643 -43.35 -3.17 7.56
C ALA A 643 -41.94 -2.68 7.94
N LEU A 644 -41.32 -1.81 7.14
CA LEU A 644 -40.00 -1.24 7.42
C LEU A 644 -40.05 -0.26 8.62
N ALA A 645 -41.13 0.52 8.72
CA ALA A 645 -41.41 1.38 9.88
C ALA A 645 -41.49 0.56 11.18
N ALA A 646 -42.13 -0.61 11.14
CA ALA A 646 -42.17 -1.53 12.29
C ALA A 646 -40.82 -2.23 12.56
N GLU A 647 -40.09 -2.60 11.51
CA GLU A 647 -38.78 -3.28 11.61
C GLU A 647 -37.69 -2.37 12.22
N LEU A 648 -37.71 -1.07 11.89
CA LEU A 648 -36.77 -0.07 12.41
C LEU A 648 -37.26 0.61 13.71
N CYS A 649 -38.46 0.28 14.21
CA CYS A 649 -39.15 0.99 15.31
C CYS A 649 -39.39 2.50 15.05
N LEU A 650 -39.59 2.89 13.78
CA LEU A 650 -39.79 4.27 13.33
C LEU A 650 -41.22 4.46 12.76
N PRO A 651 -42.26 4.65 13.60
CA PRO A 651 -43.64 4.80 13.13
C PRO A 651 -43.85 6.02 12.22
N GLN A 652 -42.99 7.03 12.30
CA GLN A 652 -43.00 8.23 11.46
C GLN A 652 -42.35 8.04 10.07
N LEU A 653 -41.72 6.89 9.79
CA LEU A 653 -41.02 6.62 8.53
C LEU A 653 -41.87 6.86 7.26
N PRO A 654 -43.18 6.53 7.21
CA PRO A 654 -44.01 6.84 6.05
C PRO A 654 -44.08 8.34 5.76
N ASN A 655 -44.20 9.18 6.79
CA ASN A 655 -44.26 10.64 6.64
C ASN A 655 -42.92 11.19 6.14
N ILE A 656 -41.80 10.70 6.69
CA ILE A 656 -40.45 11.06 6.22
C ILE A 656 -40.28 10.68 4.74
N LEU A 657 -40.77 9.51 4.32
CA LEU A 657 -40.73 9.09 2.93
C LEU A 657 -41.58 10.00 2.02
N CYS A 658 -42.77 10.43 2.47
CA CYS A 658 -43.60 11.37 1.72
C CYS A 658 -42.92 12.74 1.54
N CYS A 659 -42.28 13.29 2.59
CA CYS A 659 -41.56 14.57 2.52
C CYS A 659 -40.29 14.47 1.64
N PHE A 660 -39.49 13.41 1.79
CA PHE A 660 -38.36 13.14 0.89
C PHE A 660 -38.85 13.01 -0.56
N PHE A 661 -39.92 12.24 -0.79
CA PHE A 661 -40.42 12.01 -2.14
C PHE A 661 -41.03 13.29 -2.76
N TYR A 662 -41.58 14.20 -1.96
CA TYR A 662 -41.95 15.54 -2.41
C TYR A 662 -40.73 16.34 -2.88
N SER A 663 -39.64 16.41 -2.09
CA SER A 663 -38.45 17.18 -2.47
C SER A 663 -37.74 16.65 -3.72
N GLN A 664 -37.83 15.33 -3.99
CA GLN A 664 -37.36 14.74 -5.25
C GLN A 664 -38.24 15.06 -6.47
N LEU A 665 -39.51 15.46 -6.27
CA LEU A 665 -40.43 15.86 -7.34
C LEU A 665 -40.45 17.38 -7.56
N PHE A 666 -40.23 18.17 -6.50
CA PHE A 666 -40.28 19.63 -6.50
C PHE A 666 -39.02 20.24 -5.86
N PRO A 667 -37.84 20.19 -6.51
CA PRO A 667 -36.57 20.62 -5.90
C PRO A 667 -36.39 22.13 -5.75
N THR A 668 -37.41 22.92 -6.07
CA THR A 668 -37.42 24.40 -6.07
C THR A 668 -38.20 25.02 -4.92
N ASP A 669 -38.86 24.20 -4.12
CA ASP A 669 -39.94 24.62 -3.22
C ASP A 669 -39.49 24.42 -1.75
N ASP A 670 -39.57 25.47 -0.93
CA ASP A 670 -39.11 25.44 0.47
C ASP A 670 -39.94 24.48 1.31
N LEU A 671 -39.29 23.46 1.88
CA LEU A 671 -39.96 22.33 2.56
C LEU A 671 -40.52 22.67 3.95
N ASP A 672 -40.10 23.79 4.56
CA ASP A 672 -40.42 24.13 5.95
C ASP A 672 -41.88 24.57 6.18
N ASP A 673 -42.59 25.01 5.12
CA ASP A 673 -43.98 25.51 5.19
C ASP A 673 -45.02 24.49 4.64
N ILE A 674 -44.62 23.30 4.20
CA ILE A 674 -45.49 22.35 3.47
C ILE A 674 -46.30 21.44 4.40
N ALA A 675 -47.61 21.34 4.15
CA ALA A 675 -48.50 20.50 4.95
C ALA A 675 -48.41 19.01 4.55
N LEU A 676 -48.42 18.11 5.55
CA LEU A 676 -48.26 16.65 5.34
C LEU A 676 -49.34 16.00 4.45
N ASP A 677 -50.48 16.63 4.28
CA ASP A 677 -51.58 16.22 3.40
C ASP A 677 -51.42 16.66 1.93
N GLU A 678 -50.43 17.52 1.63
CA GLU A 678 -50.02 17.86 0.25
C GLU A 678 -48.92 16.92 -0.28
N CYS A 679 -48.21 16.21 0.61
CA CYS A 679 -47.17 15.26 0.24
C CYS A 679 -47.75 13.95 -0.37
N PRO A 680 -47.30 13.50 -1.55
CA PRO A 680 -47.87 12.32 -2.21
C PRO A 680 -47.56 11.01 -1.45
N PRO A 681 -48.58 10.23 -1.02
CA PRO A 681 -48.35 9.01 -0.25
C PRO A 681 -47.81 7.87 -1.12
N TYR A 682 -46.84 7.12 -0.57
CA TYR A 682 -46.30 5.90 -1.18
C TYR A 682 -46.68 4.65 -0.37
N ASP A 683 -47.55 3.81 -0.94
CA ASP A 683 -47.99 2.53 -0.38
C ASP A 683 -47.33 1.30 -1.04
N GLY A 684 -46.43 1.54 -2.01
CA GLY A 684 -45.79 0.52 -2.83
C GLY A 684 -44.77 -0.37 -2.10
N SER A 685 -44.21 -1.32 -2.86
CA SER A 685 -43.22 -2.26 -2.34
C SER A 685 -41.81 -1.65 -2.26
N VAL A 686 -41.10 -2.02 -1.21
CA VAL A 686 -39.68 -1.68 -1.01
C VAL A 686 -38.83 -2.94 -1.08
N ARG A 687 -37.56 -2.78 -1.47
CA ARG A 687 -36.52 -3.81 -1.38
C ARG A 687 -35.44 -3.32 -0.42
N VAL A 688 -35.14 -4.10 0.62
CA VAL A 688 -34.16 -3.74 1.65
C VAL A 688 -32.82 -4.42 1.38
N TYR A 689 -31.72 -3.74 1.72
CA TYR A 689 -30.35 -4.18 1.52
C TYR A 689 -29.57 -4.06 2.84
N ASN A 690 -28.69 -5.02 3.13
CA ASN A 690 -27.86 -5.01 4.35
C ASN A 690 -26.54 -4.24 4.15
N SER A 691 -26.21 -3.83 2.93
CA SER A 691 -25.01 -3.06 2.61
C SER A 691 -25.15 -2.30 1.29
N ALA A 692 -24.32 -1.26 1.18
CA ALA A 692 -23.97 -0.57 -0.04
C ALA A 692 -22.44 -0.63 -0.22
N CYS A 693 -21.94 -0.08 -1.32
CA CYS A 693 -20.52 0.17 -1.53
C CYS A 693 -20.32 1.56 -2.14
N SER A 694 -19.40 2.34 -1.56
CA SER A 694 -18.89 3.55 -2.21
C SER A 694 -17.68 3.20 -3.06
N THR A 695 -17.61 3.76 -4.26
CA THR A 695 -16.44 3.79 -5.13
C THR A 695 -16.03 5.25 -5.31
N PHE A 696 -14.86 5.64 -4.79
CA PHE A 696 -14.41 7.04 -4.71
C PHE A 696 -12.97 7.22 -5.18
N PHE A 697 -12.64 8.44 -5.61
CA PHE A 697 -11.31 8.77 -6.13
C PHE A 697 -10.25 8.69 -5.03
N ALA A 698 -9.24 7.85 -5.25
CA ALA A 698 -8.31 7.41 -4.23
C ALA A 698 -6.97 6.95 -4.84
N PRO A 699 -6.10 7.89 -5.25
CA PRO A 699 -4.82 7.53 -5.88
C PRO A 699 -3.85 6.86 -4.90
N SER A 700 -3.50 5.61 -5.17
CA SER A 700 -2.50 4.84 -4.41
C SER A 700 -1.49 4.13 -5.31
N ASP A 701 -0.46 3.52 -4.72
CA ASP A 701 0.49 2.68 -5.46
C ASP A 701 -0.18 1.42 -6.08
N LEU A 702 -1.38 1.06 -5.62
CA LEU A 702 -2.15 -0.12 -6.07
C LEU A 702 -3.29 0.25 -7.01
N CYS A 703 -4.03 1.34 -6.73
CA CYS A 703 -5.07 1.84 -7.65
C CYS A 703 -4.52 2.74 -8.78
N GLY A 704 -3.29 3.26 -8.62
CA GLY A 704 -2.61 4.13 -9.58
C GLY A 704 -2.98 5.62 -9.46
N LEU A 705 -2.31 6.47 -10.25
CA LEU A 705 -2.51 7.94 -10.25
C LEU A 705 -3.93 8.42 -10.58
N TYR A 706 -4.75 7.56 -11.18
CA TYR A 706 -6.17 7.81 -11.49
C TYR A 706 -7.09 6.76 -10.85
N GLY A 707 -6.63 6.16 -9.75
CA GLY A 707 -7.29 5.05 -9.09
C GLY A 707 -8.57 5.42 -8.37
N MET A 708 -9.55 4.51 -8.44
CA MET A 708 -10.72 4.50 -7.57
C MET A 708 -10.54 3.41 -6.50
N HIS A 709 -10.96 3.69 -5.27
CA HIS A 709 -11.03 2.72 -4.17
C HIS A 709 -12.50 2.37 -3.90
N HIS A 710 -12.74 1.14 -3.46
CA HIS A 710 -14.07 0.53 -3.34
C HIS A 710 -14.25 -0.01 -1.90
N GLU A 711 -15.18 0.56 -1.12
CA GLU A 711 -15.39 0.18 0.29
C GLU A 711 -16.85 -0.11 0.64
N HIS A 712 -17.08 -1.14 1.45
CA HIS A 712 -18.42 -1.54 1.88
C HIS A 712 -18.92 -0.71 3.06
N ILE A 713 -20.18 -0.27 2.94
CA ILE A 713 -20.94 0.44 3.96
C ILE A 713 -22.04 -0.51 4.45
N HIS A 714 -21.97 -0.93 5.71
CA HIS A 714 -22.86 -1.94 6.29
C HIS A 714 -24.05 -1.31 7.03
N SER A 715 -25.19 -1.96 6.90
CA SER A 715 -26.48 -1.63 7.52
C SER A 715 -27.22 -2.92 7.92
N CYS A 716 -26.48 -3.85 8.54
CA CYS A 716 -26.94 -5.21 8.80
C CYS A 716 -27.37 -5.39 10.27
N PRO A 717 -28.64 -5.76 10.56
CA PRO A 717 -29.09 -6.01 11.93
C PRO A 717 -28.42 -7.20 12.64
N MET A 718 -27.72 -8.08 11.92
CA MET A 718 -26.99 -9.22 12.46
C MET A 718 -25.77 -9.56 11.60
N TRP A 719 -24.58 -9.16 12.05
CA TRP A 719 -23.30 -9.37 11.39
C TRP A 719 -22.47 -10.43 12.14
N ARG A 720 -21.93 -11.42 11.40
CA ARG A 720 -21.10 -12.55 11.90
C ARG A 720 -21.65 -13.28 13.15
N ASN A 721 -22.97 -13.25 13.36
CA ASN A 721 -23.65 -13.72 14.57
C ASN A 721 -23.22 -13.01 15.90
N GLU A 722 -22.52 -11.88 15.86
CA GLU A 722 -22.15 -11.09 17.05
C GLU A 722 -23.25 -10.11 17.48
N GLY A 723 -23.85 -9.38 16.53
CA GLY A 723 -24.80 -8.29 16.78
C GLY A 723 -24.97 -7.39 15.56
N PRO A 724 -25.61 -6.22 15.67
CA PRO A 724 -25.80 -5.31 14.55
C PRO A 724 -24.48 -4.70 14.03
N CYS A 725 -24.48 -4.26 12.78
CA CYS A 725 -23.41 -3.49 12.16
C CYS A 725 -24.02 -2.40 11.26
N PHE A 726 -24.05 -1.19 11.79
CA PHE A 726 -24.57 0.03 11.16
C PHE A 726 -23.43 1.05 11.11
N ASN A 727 -22.91 1.37 9.92
CA ASN A 727 -21.80 2.32 9.78
C ASN A 727 -22.29 3.78 9.73
N CYS A 728 -21.39 4.69 10.08
CA CYS A 728 -21.54 6.11 9.77
C CYS A 728 -20.96 6.40 8.38
N VAL A 729 -21.39 7.51 7.78
CA VAL A 729 -20.95 8.00 6.47
C VAL A 729 -20.72 9.51 6.50
N PHE A 730 -19.89 9.97 5.58
CA PHE A 730 -19.86 11.36 5.14
C PHE A 730 -20.94 11.55 4.07
N VAL A 731 -21.75 12.60 4.20
CA VAL A 731 -22.78 12.99 3.23
C VAL A 731 -22.44 14.36 2.70
N VAL A 732 -22.41 14.53 1.37
CA VAL A 732 -22.16 15.82 0.73
C VAL A 732 -23.40 16.70 0.87
N THR A 733 -23.28 17.81 1.59
CA THR A 733 -24.35 18.78 1.82
C THR A 733 -24.04 20.16 1.24
N ASN A 734 -22.77 20.48 1.00
CA ASN A 734 -22.35 21.62 0.20
C ASN A 734 -21.13 21.27 -0.69
N PRO A 735 -21.35 20.91 -1.98
CA PRO A 735 -20.27 20.57 -2.91
C PRO A 735 -19.25 21.69 -3.18
N GLU A 736 -19.58 22.95 -2.89
CA GLU A 736 -18.72 24.11 -3.11
C GLU A 736 -17.79 24.40 -1.91
N ALA A 737 -17.79 23.55 -0.87
CA ALA A 737 -17.00 23.73 0.35
C ALA A 737 -16.06 22.55 0.63
N GLU A 738 -14.78 22.86 0.87
CA GLU A 738 -13.72 21.86 1.08
C GLU A 738 -13.80 21.18 2.48
N GLY A 739 -13.52 19.88 2.52
CA GLY A 739 -13.44 19.08 3.75
C GLY A 739 -14.75 19.00 4.54
N MET A 740 -14.65 18.88 5.87
CA MET A 740 -15.81 18.84 6.79
C MET A 740 -16.78 20.04 6.68
N ARG A 741 -16.47 21.09 5.90
CA ARG A 741 -17.39 22.20 5.64
C ARG A 741 -18.37 21.95 4.48
N GLY A 742 -18.10 20.94 3.65
CA GLY A 742 -19.03 20.44 2.63
C GLY A 742 -19.67 19.09 2.98
N LEU A 743 -19.26 18.49 4.11
CA LEU A 743 -19.59 17.12 4.52
C LEU A 743 -20.24 17.08 5.90
N ASP A 744 -21.46 16.53 5.99
CA ASP A 744 -22.11 16.20 7.25
C ASP A 744 -22.01 14.71 7.57
N ILE A 745 -22.23 14.35 8.85
CA ILE A 745 -22.09 12.99 9.35
C ILE A 745 -23.47 12.37 9.60
N ALA A 746 -23.68 11.17 9.05
CA ALA A 746 -24.92 10.42 9.22
C ALA A 746 -24.67 8.95 9.56
N HIS A 747 -25.51 8.35 10.41
CA HIS A 747 -25.48 6.93 10.76
C HIS A 747 -26.57 6.17 9.97
N ILE A 748 -26.18 5.14 9.22
CA ILE A 748 -27.09 4.40 8.33
C ILE A 748 -27.90 3.38 9.15
N LEU A 749 -29.22 3.53 9.15
CA LEU A 749 -30.15 2.59 9.79
C LEU A 749 -30.69 1.54 8.82
N CYS A 750 -30.87 1.90 7.55
CA CYS A 750 -31.34 0.98 6.51
C CYS A 750 -31.03 1.48 5.09
N PHE A 751 -30.54 0.60 4.21
CA PHE A 751 -30.58 0.83 2.75
C PHE A 751 -31.84 0.21 2.14
N PHE A 752 -32.54 0.94 1.28
CA PHE A 752 -33.70 0.44 0.57
C PHE A 752 -33.86 1.06 -0.84
N LEU A 753 -34.57 0.35 -1.71
CA LEU A 753 -34.99 0.83 -3.02
C LEU A 753 -36.51 0.71 -3.17
N PHE A 754 -37.11 1.73 -3.78
CA PHE A 754 -38.51 1.72 -4.19
C PHE A 754 -38.66 2.15 -5.65
N LYS A 755 -39.83 1.89 -6.24
CA LYS A 755 -40.13 2.22 -7.64
C LYS A 755 -41.40 3.07 -7.73
N TYR A 756 -41.34 4.18 -8.45
CA TYR A 756 -42.49 5.06 -8.69
C TYR A 756 -42.52 5.56 -10.14
N GLN A 757 -43.67 5.46 -10.80
CA GLN A 757 -43.95 5.82 -12.22
C GLN A 757 -42.99 5.27 -13.31
N GLY A 758 -41.95 4.51 -12.95
CA GLY A 758 -40.94 3.99 -13.87
C GLY A 758 -39.54 4.14 -13.31
N THR A 759 -39.30 5.25 -12.60
CA THR A 759 -38.06 5.61 -11.91
C THR A 759 -37.80 4.71 -10.70
N LEU A 760 -36.53 4.38 -10.49
CA LEU A 760 -36.03 3.72 -9.28
C LEU A 760 -35.41 4.78 -8.37
N TYR A 761 -35.71 4.73 -7.09
CA TYR A 761 -35.10 5.58 -6.07
C TYR A 761 -34.25 4.71 -5.15
N LEU A 762 -32.99 5.09 -4.96
CA LEU A 762 -31.98 4.37 -4.18
C LEU A 762 -31.71 5.16 -2.90
N CYS A 763 -32.17 4.64 -1.76
CA CYS A 763 -32.32 5.44 -0.55
C CYS A 763 -31.65 4.84 0.68
N ALA A 764 -31.25 5.71 1.60
CA ALA A 764 -30.86 5.35 2.96
C ALA A 764 -31.78 6.03 3.98
N VAL A 765 -32.21 5.28 5.00
CA VAL A 765 -32.76 5.85 6.24
C VAL A 765 -31.58 6.15 7.16
N VAL A 766 -31.44 7.40 7.59
CA VAL A 766 -30.26 7.87 8.33
C VAL A 766 -30.61 8.67 9.58
N ARG A 767 -29.74 8.62 10.58
CA ARG A 767 -29.75 9.49 11.76
C ARG A 767 -28.61 10.49 11.65
N TRP A 768 -28.91 11.78 11.75
CA TRP A 768 -27.92 12.85 11.61
C TRP A 768 -27.07 13.08 12.87
N PHE A 769 -25.94 13.75 12.70
CA PHE A 769 -25.10 14.29 13.76
C PHE A 769 -24.87 15.79 13.51
N ASP A 770 -24.87 16.58 14.59
CA ASP A 770 -24.57 18.01 14.54
C ASP A 770 -23.07 18.25 14.83
N HIS A 771 -22.46 19.25 14.17
CA HIS A 771 -21.08 19.67 14.45
C HIS A 771 -21.01 20.49 15.74
N MET A 772 -20.02 20.20 16.59
CA MET A 772 -19.81 20.88 17.87
C MET A 772 -18.81 22.05 17.75
N GLY A 773 -18.99 22.90 16.73
CA GLY A 773 -18.21 24.13 16.50
C GLY A 773 -17.71 24.30 15.05
N ASP A 774 -17.19 25.48 14.72
CA ASP A 774 -16.81 25.89 13.34
C ASP A 774 -15.46 25.33 12.85
N GLY A 775 -14.87 24.38 13.58
CA GLY A 775 -13.53 23.85 13.32
C GLY A 775 -13.15 22.65 14.20
N PRO A 776 -12.03 21.98 13.90
CA PRO A 776 -11.55 20.83 14.66
C PRO A 776 -11.07 21.21 16.07
N ASP A 777 -11.17 20.26 17.00
CA ASP A 777 -10.63 20.38 18.35
C ASP A 777 -9.12 20.67 18.35
N VAL A 778 -8.72 21.59 19.23
CA VAL A 778 -7.34 22.04 19.37
C VAL A 778 -6.43 20.92 19.85
N ALA A 779 -6.90 20.07 20.78
CA ALA A 779 -6.09 19.00 21.38
C ALA A 779 -5.80 17.87 20.37
N THR A 780 -6.85 17.31 19.78
CA THR A 780 -6.76 16.12 18.91
C THR A 780 -6.57 16.44 17.42
N GLY A 781 -6.98 17.63 16.97
CA GLY A 781 -7.02 17.98 15.55
C GLY A 781 -8.13 17.29 14.77
N MET A 782 -9.14 16.74 15.45
CA MET A 782 -10.31 16.07 14.88
C MET A 782 -11.57 16.93 15.09
N TRP A 783 -12.53 16.86 14.18
CA TRP A 783 -13.84 17.49 14.38
C TRP A 783 -14.65 16.72 15.41
N ILE A 784 -15.49 17.42 16.19
CA ILE A 784 -16.37 16.82 17.19
C ILE A 784 -17.81 16.88 16.66
N VAL A 785 -18.52 15.76 16.77
CA VAL A 785 -19.93 15.65 16.41
C VAL A 785 -20.75 14.99 17.54
N CYS A 786 -22.02 15.34 17.64
CA CYS A 786 -22.97 14.74 18.58
C CYS A 786 -24.23 14.24 17.83
N PRO A 787 -24.96 13.21 18.31
CA PRO A 787 -26.18 12.77 17.63
C PRO A 787 -27.23 13.88 17.60
N SER A 788 -27.78 14.15 16.41
CA SER A 788 -28.69 15.27 16.18
C SER A 788 -30.11 15.00 16.71
N TYR A 789 -30.75 16.03 17.26
CA TYR A 789 -32.11 15.98 17.82
C TYR A 789 -32.93 17.21 17.38
N ASN A 790 -34.18 16.99 17.02
CA ASN A 790 -35.10 18.08 16.69
C ASN A 790 -35.59 18.83 17.96
N ALA A 791 -36.34 19.92 17.77
CA ALA A 791 -36.89 20.74 18.84
C ALA A 791 -37.81 20.01 19.85
N CYS A 792 -38.25 18.78 19.55
CA CYS A 792 -39.00 17.92 20.46
C CYS A 792 -38.12 16.88 21.20
N ASN A 793 -36.79 16.98 21.09
CA ASN A 793 -35.82 16.02 21.60
C ASN A 793 -36.02 14.59 21.02
N ILE A 794 -36.49 14.50 19.78
CA ILE A 794 -36.58 13.24 19.01
C ILE A 794 -35.34 13.18 18.10
N PRO A 795 -34.66 12.03 17.95
CA PRO A 795 -33.53 11.88 17.04
C PRO A 795 -33.86 12.41 15.64
N HIS A 796 -32.98 13.23 15.09
CA HIS A 796 -33.14 13.76 13.74
C HIS A 796 -32.86 12.65 12.73
N ILE A 797 -33.94 12.18 12.10
CA ILE A 797 -33.93 11.06 11.15
C ILE A 797 -34.49 11.55 9.82
N ALA A 798 -33.80 11.21 8.74
CA ALA A 798 -34.17 11.57 7.38
C ALA A 798 -34.11 10.34 6.46
N ILE A 799 -34.61 10.53 5.23
CA ILE A 799 -34.29 9.67 4.09
C ILE A 799 -33.45 10.52 3.13
N ILE A 800 -32.34 9.96 2.65
CA ILE A 800 -31.45 10.57 1.65
C ILE A 800 -31.34 9.67 0.42
N HIS A 801 -31.04 10.24 -0.74
CA HIS A 801 -30.61 9.46 -1.91
C HIS A 801 -29.16 9.02 -1.73
N ILE A 802 -28.81 7.78 -2.10
CA ILE A 802 -27.46 7.26 -1.82
C ILE A 802 -26.36 8.02 -2.56
N ASP A 803 -26.67 8.70 -3.67
CA ASP A 803 -25.71 9.52 -4.43
C ASP A 803 -25.20 10.74 -3.63
N THR A 804 -25.85 11.10 -2.52
CA THR A 804 -25.35 12.12 -1.58
C THR A 804 -24.31 11.58 -0.60
N ILE A 805 -24.19 10.26 -0.46
CA ILE A 805 -23.22 9.62 0.42
C ILE A 805 -21.86 9.63 -0.29
N TYR A 806 -20.85 10.24 0.34
CA TYR A 806 -19.50 10.23 -0.19
C TYR A 806 -18.81 8.90 0.11
N ARG A 807 -18.57 8.59 1.40
CA ARG A 807 -17.93 7.34 1.84
C ARG A 807 -18.21 7.01 3.31
N ALA A 808 -17.71 5.88 3.83
CA ALA A 808 -17.85 5.51 5.24
C ALA A 808 -17.04 6.42 6.17
N ALA A 809 -17.68 6.92 7.24
CA ALA A 809 -17.06 7.71 8.29
C ALA A 809 -16.79 6.87 9.54
N HIS A 810 -15.60 7.03 10.13
CA HIS A 810 -15.24 6.41 11.40
C HIS A 810 -15.35 7.43 12.54
N LEU A 811 -16.15 7.12 13.55
CA LEU A 811 -16.34 7.96 14.74
C LEU A 811 -15.78 7.25 15.99
N ILE A 812 -15.01 7.96 16.81
CA ILE A 812 -14.51 7.44 18.11
C ILE A 812 -15.17 8.22 19.26
N PRO A 813 -15.75 7.55 20.28
CA PRO A 813 -16.33 8.24 21.45
C PRO A 813 -15.37 9.18 22.18
N ILE A 814 -15.90 10.30 22.70
CA ILE A 814 -15.17 11.20 23.61
C ILE A 814 -15.33 10.70 25.04
N TYR A 815 -14.50 9.73 25.43
CA TYR A 815 -14.61 9.04 26.71
C TYR A 815 -14.48 9.98 27.92
N ALA A 816 -13.67 11.05 27.83
CA ALA A 816 -13.44 11.98 28.95
C ALA A 816 -14.72 12.74 29.40
N ALA A 817 -15.72 12.86 28.53
CA ALA A 817 -16.99 13.53 28.84
C ALA A 817 -18.04 12.60 29.50
N HIS A 818 -17.77 11.30 29.63
CA HIS A 818 -18.79 10.28 29.92
C HIS A 818 -18.43 9.39 31.13
N ASN A 819 -19.21 9.49 32.22
CA ASN A 819 -19.13 8.56 33.37
C ASN A 819 -19.81 7.21 33.06
N ILE A 820 -19.41 6.55 31.97
CA ILE A 820 -19.96 5.26 31.51
C ILE A 820 -18.89 4.17 31.69
N ASN A 821 -19.28 3.03 32.28
CA ASN A 821 -18.38 1.88 32.43
C ASN A 821 -18.14 1.21 31.06
N THR A 822 -16.98 1.43 30.45
CA THR A 822 -16.62 0.90 29.13
C THR A 822 -16.53 -0.63 29.07
N ARG A 823 -16.49 -1.32 30.22
CA ARG A 823 -16.36 -2.80 30.31
C ARG A 823 -17.55 -3.57 29.76
N ASP A 824 -18.74 -2.98 29.83
CA ASP A 824 -20.00 -3.66 29.46
C ASP A 824 -20.50 -3.24 28.06
N ILE A 825 -19.85 -2.26 27.42
CA ILE A 825 -20.20 -1.74 26.09
C ILE A 825 -19.59 -2.67 25.03
N LYS A 826 -20.40 -3.20 24.11
CA LYS A 826 -19.87 -3.89 22.93
C LYS A 826 -19.58 -2.87 21.81
N PRO A 827 -18.64 -3.13 20.89
CA PRO A 827 -18.36 -2.25 19.75
C PRO A 827 -19.58 -1.82 18.94
N HIS A 828 -20.59 -2.68 18.80
CA HIS A 828 -21.82 -2.35 18.07
C HIS A 828 -22.82 -1.48 18.85
N ASP A 829 -22.72 -1.41 20.18
CA ASP A 829 -23.55 -0.55 21.02
C ASP A 829 -22.97 0.88 21.14
N SER A 830 -21.76 1.12 20.61
CA SER A 830 -20.96 2.33 20.86
C SER A 830 -21.64 3.61 20.36
N TYR A 831 -22.21 3.60 19.15
CA TYR A 831 -22.91 4.77 18.58
C TYR A 831 -24.24 5.10 19.27
N ASP A 832 -24.85 4.16 19.98
CA ASP A 832 -26.07 4.38 20.76
C ASP A 832 -25.80 4.66 22.25
N THR A 833 -24.57 4.42 22.73
CA THR A 833 -24.18 4.58 24.15
C THR A 833 -23.55 5.94 24.46
N PHE A 834 -22.85 6.56 23.50
CA PHE A 834 -22.14 7.82 23.70
C PHE A 834 -22.84 9.00 23.00
N ASN A 835 -22.71 10.21 23.57
CA ASN A 835 -23.38 11.42 23.07
C ASN A 835 -22.44 12.39 22.33
N SER A 836 -21.15 12.08 22.22
CA SER A 836 -20.16 12.91 21.51
C SER A 836 -18.99 12.08 21.01
N PHE A 837 -18.56 12.36 19.78
CA PHE A 837 -17.57 11.58 19.06
C PHE A 837 -16.58 12.48 18.32
N TYR A 838 -15.33 12.04 18.22
CA TYR A 838 -14.36 12.56 17.26
C TYR A 838 -14.59 11.92 15.89
N VAL A 839 -14.70 12.73 14.85
CA VAL A 839 -14.62 12.28 13.45
C VAL A 839 -13.16 11.97 13.14
N ASN A 840 -12.84 10.70 12.87
CA ASN A 840 -11.46 10.23 12.89
C ASN A 840 -10.73 10.43 11.55
N LYS A 841 -10.03 11.57 11.41
CA LYS A 841 -9.15 11.84 10.25
C LYS A 841 -7.99 10.86 10.09
N PHE A 842 -7.61 10.14 11.14
CA PHE A 842 -6.55 9.14 11.10
C PHE A 842 -7.07 7.74 10.78
N ALA A 843 -8.34 7.57 10.37
CA ALA A 843 -8.88 6.28 9.96
C ALA A 843 -8.15 5.67 8.75
N ASP A 844 -7.79 6.48 7.76
CA ASP A 844 -6.99 6.10 6.59
C ASP A 844 -6.45 7.36 5.87
N HIS A 845 -5.76 7.18 4.73
CA HIS A 845 -5.13 8.29 4.00
C HIS A 845 -6.12 9.23 3.33
N HIS A 846 -7.24 8.72 2.80
CA HIS A 846 -8.25 9.52 2.11
C HIS A 846 -9.14 10.28 3.10
N ALA A 847 -9.38 9.70 4.29
CA ALA A 847 -9.96 10.41 5.42
C ALA A 847 -9.09 11.59 5.87
N PHE A 848 -7.76 11.45 5.86
CA PHE A 848 -6.82 12.54 6.20
C PHE A 848 -6.65 13.58 5.09
N GLU A 849 -6.95 13.25 3.84
CA GLU A 849 -6.69 14.10 2.67
C GLU A 849 -7.91 14.86 2.16
N ILE A 850 -9.09 14.24 2.14
CA ILE A 850 -10.28 14.79 1.46
C ILE A 850 -11.26 15.44 2.46
N ALA A 851 -11.29 14.97 3.70
CA ALA A 851 -12.29 15.42 4.69
C ALA A 851 -11.78 16.46 5.71
N PHE A 852 -10.47 16.77 5.81
CA PHE A 852 -9.89 17.52 6.95
C PHE A 852 -8.85 18.58 6.58
#